data_AF-A0A2V9KXW8-F1
#
_entry.id   AF-A0A2V9KXW8-F1
#
_cell.length_a   1.000
_cell.length_b   1.000
_cell.length_c   1.000
_cell.angle_alpha   90.00
_cell.angle_beta   90.00
_cell.angle_gamma   90.00
#
_symmetry.space_group_name_H-M   'P 1'
#
loop_
_entity.id
_entity.type
_entity.pdbx_description
1 polymer ?
#
loop_
_entity_poly.entity_id
_entity_poly.type
_entity_poly.pdbx_seq_one_letter_code
_entity_poly.pdbx_strand_id
1 'polypeptide(L)'
;MPRDRVTPSRRKPSQRAAIRLMLLVFGLVVIFDFGFTEPSAPEAPDASPASGLDRIIAQIQADLRPEEAMDTMRAVYSTDRWFNFEKFGRTAEYLQSVMRQIGLEDAEVVRAPADGVTQIGFWTMPLAWDVKAGRLEIVDPPVPAESRVLADYQKVPTSVCEWSGPTPPDGIMAEVVEIPPWPAAKIAATDLRGKIAMTDANPQDLKSALVKSGAAAVINAYSEEPTLEDARQWVNAWGDNGWAFTKTSTPLPCLSITPRGAGLVRRLAAEHGRVHLKATVDARLYSGTYAYTTGVIPGATSEEVLALGHTGEEGAGDNASGVAALVEAMATLNRLISAGRLPRPKRTIRILAMPEMYDSMHYIAANPERIKRTIAAICLDTPAGGYDLAGSIYTFYMNPDVASSYTDAFIAKVADRYFSKLGRAWRWHRFGTGTDSYLGEPTIDVPTVWAYSGNDVNTPHHSSADTPDRVDARSLRDLAIVSAGYLYYVANAEEPQALWLATLSQARGYQQILDAASPFMDETAGASDQGRLGKVLGEAQDRIAYSVGRQTQAIYSVLRLLPEPRREGARASLEPMARQIVEFGDAQSDRIRVAVAQRAKRFGVTAAIQPAPPLDPEAAVASTIVVRRKRFGTIPLDDLPQDQRRGYPSGAWDLVPITALYWCDGHRNLAEVIHLTRLEQGPTDLDFVGYFRFLRDHGYVEFVKGQ
;
A
#
# COMPACT_ATOMS: atom_id res chain seq x y z
N MET A 1 -51.81 -14.75 -28.51
CA MET A 1 -53.02 -15.56 -28.29
C MET A 1 -52.65 -16.74 -27.39
N PRO A 2 -53.52 -17.26 -26.49
CA PRO A 2 -54.92 -16.86 -26.21
C PRO A 2 -55.19 -15.51 -25.50
N ARG A 3 -55.64 -15.53 -24.24
CA ARG A 3 -56.92 -14.94 -23.77
C ARG A 3 -56.98 -14.86 -22.23
N ASP A 4 -57.87 -14.11 -21.56
CA ASP A 4 -58.73 -12.97 -21.94
C ASP A 4 -59.25 -12.26 -20.65
N ARG A 5 -59.50 -10.94 -20.73
CA ARG A 5 -60.69 -10.13 -20.25
C ARG A 5 -61.31 -10.39 -18.85
N VAL A 6 -61.92 -9.41 -18.16
CA VAL A 6 -63.15 -8.66 -18.54
C VAL A 6 -63.33 -7.36 -17.70
N THR A 7 -63.91 -6.32 -18.31
CA THR A 7 -64.39 -5.04 -17.71
C THR A 7 -65.92 -5.05 -17.46
N PRO A 8 -66.51 -4.26 -16.55
CA PRO A 8 -67.21 -3.00 -16.94
C PRO A 8 -67.23 -1.88 -15.86
N SER A 9 -67.13 -0.56 -16.12
CA SER A 9 -68.01 0.42 -16.81
C SER A 9 -69.20 1.02 -16.01
N ARG A 10 -69.30 2.39 -16.06
CA ARG A 10 -70.50 3.29 -16.07
C ARG A 10 -71.14 3.82 -14.76
N ARG A 11 -71.18 5.16 -14.55
CA ARG A 11 -72.23 6.18 -14.91
C ARG A 11 -72.19 7.46 -14.04
N LYS A 12 -72.64 8.61 -14.59
CA LYS A 12 -72.90 9.93 -13.93
C LYS A 12 -74.33 9.98 -13.35
N PRO A 13 -74.78 11.02 -12.58
CA PRO A 13 -75.31 12.27 -13.21
C PRO A 13 -75.30 13.60 -12.38
N SER A 14 -75.47 14.75 -13.10
CA SER A 14 -76.34 15.96 -12.85
C SER A 14 -76.46 16.66 -11.46
N GLN A 15 -76.84 17.95 -11.29
CA GLN A 15 -77.07 19.16 -12.15
C GLN A 15 -77.25 20.42 -11.25
N ARG A 16 -76.94 21.62 -11.80
CA ARG A 16 -77.58 22.96 -11.57
C ARG A 16 -77.77 23.56 -10.14
N ALA A 17 -77.29 24.79 -9.96
CA ALA A 17 -78.10 26.01 -9.70
C ALA A 17 -77.21 27.27 -9.76
N ALA A 18 -77.78 28.47 -9.92
CA ALA A 18 -77.06 29.74 -10.05
C ALA A 18 -77.77 30.90 -9.33
N ILE A 19 -77.03 31.92 -8.90
CA ILE A 19 -77.49 33.31 -8.63
C ILE A 19 -76.28 34.26 -8.74
N ARG A 20 -76.53 35.51 -9.14
CA ARG A 20 -75.53 36.58 -9.40
C ARG A 20 -75.42 37.54 -8.20
N LEU A 21 -74.28 38.21 -8.00
CA LEU A 21 -74.12 39.67 -8.22
C LEU A 21 -72.65 40.16 -8.04
N MET A 22 -72.21 41.02 -8.96
CA MET A 22 -71.18 42.09 -8.90
C MET A 22 -70.60 42.48 -7.52
N LEU A 23 -69.32 42.88 -7.33
CA LEU A 23 -68.42 43.75 -8.14
C LEU A 23 -66.94 43.62 -7.66
N LEU A 24 -65.94 43.65 -8.58
CA LEU A 24 -64.80 44.62 -8.60
C LEU A 24 -63.69 44.27 -9.63
N VAL A 25 -63.58 45.12 -10.66
CA VAL A 25 -62.37 45.67 -11.33
C VAL A 25 -61.17 44.78 -11.73
N PHE A 26 -61.05 44.59 -13.05
CA PHE A 26 -59.86 44.67 -13.93
C PHE A 26 -58.42 44.46 -13.39
N GLY A 27 -57.69 43.55 -14.06
CA GLY A 27 -56.21 43.49 -14.08
C GLY A 27 -55.72 42.31 -14.93
N LEU A 28 -55.05 42.57 -16.06
CA LEU A 28 -54.60 41.56 -17.02
C LEU A 28 -53.08 41.29 -16.88
N VAL A 29 -52.65 40.08 -17.29
CA VAL A 29 -51.26 39.65 -17.62
C VAL A 29 -50.40 39.07 -16.48
N VAL A 30 -49.54 38.12 -16.88
CA VAL A 30 -48.53 37.33 -16.14
C VAL A 30 -49.09 36.14 -15.33
N ILE A 31 -49.17 34.98 -15.98
CA ILE A 31 -49.20 33.68 -15.29
C ILE A 31 -47.75 33.38 -14.88
N PHE A 32 -47.47 33.38 -13.58
CA PHE A 32 -46.25 32.81 -13.03
C PHE A 32 -46.30 31.29 -13.15
N ASP A 33 -45.27 30.69 -13.74
CA ASP A 33 -45.04 29.26 -13.69
C ASP A 33 -44.48 28.91 -12.30
N PHE A 34 -45.38 28.73 -11.33
CA PHE A 34 -45.02 28.20 -10.02
C PHE A 34 -44.71 26.71 -10.16
N GLY A 35 -43.43 26.42 -10.40
CA GLY A 35 -42.90 25.07 -10.30
C GLY A 35 -43.21 24.50 -8.92
N PHE A 36 -44.12 23.54 -8.87
CA PHE A 36 -44.31 22.69 -7.71
C PHE A 36 -43.10 21.77 -7.58
N THR A 37 -42.08 22.26 -6.87
CA THR A 37 -41.08 21.37 -6.28
C THR A 37 -41.82 20.40 -5.36
N GLU A 38 -41.74 19.11 -5.65
CA GLU A 38 -42.10 18.10 -4.66
C GLU A 38 -41.29 18.38 -3.38
N PRO A 39 -41.88 18.24 -2.18
CA PRO A 39 -41.12 18.38 -0.96
C PRO A 39 -40.01 17.33 -0.96
N SER A 40 -38.76 17.79 -0.96
CA SER A 40 -37.62 16.95 -0.61
C SER A 40 -37.96 16.21 0.67
N ALA A 41 -37.84 14.88 0.68
CA ALA A 41 -38.05 14.09 1.90
C ALA A 41 -37.23 14.72 3.03
N PRO A 42 -37.81 14.93 4.23
CA PRO A 42 -37.13 15.68 5.28
C PRO A 42 -35.82 14.97 5.62
N GLU A 43 -34.72 15.73 5.58
CA GLU A 43 -33.43 15.26 6.10
C GLU A 43 -33.66 14.74 7.53
N ALA A 44 -33.25 13.50 7.79
CA ALA A 44 -33.37 12.92 9.11
C ALA A 44 -32.56 13.79 10.09
N PRO A 45 -33.15 14.23 11.22
CA PRO A 45 -32.56 15.27 12.07
C PRO A 45 -31.17 14.86 12.56
N ASP A 46 -30.24 15.82 12.47
CA ASP A 46 -28.82 15.78 12.86
C ASP A 46 -28.31 14.42 13.35
N ALA A 47 -27.99 13.54 12.40
CA ALA A 47 -27.16 12.38 12.69
C ALA A 47 -25.77 12.89 13.10
N SER A 48 -25.44 12.79 14.40
CA SER A 48 -24.09 13.13 14.87
C SER A 48 -23.04 12.41 14.03
N PRO A 49 -21.86 13.01 13.76
CA PRO A 49 -20.85 12.43 12.86
C PRO A 49 -20.51 10.95 13.15
N ALA A 50 -20.49 10.55 14.42
CA ALA A 50 -20.31 9.16 14.84
C ALA A 50 -21.51 8.25 14.49
N SER A 51 -22.75 8.71 14.71
CA SER A 51 -23.96 7.95 14.34
C SER A 51 -24.15 7.87 12.82
N GLY A 52 -23.66 8.87 12.08
CA GLY A 52 -23.57 8.82 10.62
C GLY A 52 -22.68 7.67 10.14
N LEU A 53 -21.50 7.48 10.74
CA LEU A 53 -20.61 6.35 10.44
C LEU A 53 -21.29 5.00 10.74
N ASP A 54 -21.93 4.86 11.91
CA ASP A 54 -22.64 3.64 12.28
C ASP A 54 -23.79 3.32 11.29
N ARG A 55 -24.51 4.33 10.78
CA ARG A 55 -25.53 4.17 9.72
C ARG A 55 -24.92 3.76 8.38
N ILE A 56 -23.82 4.38 7.96
CA ILE A 56 -23.11 4.07 6.71
C ILE A 56 -22.65 2.61 6.70
N ILE A 57 -21.94 2.18 7.75
CA ILE A 57 -21.47 0.79 7.89
C ILE A 57 -22.65 -0.19 7.84
N ALA A 58 -23.74 0.09 8.56
CA ALA A 58 -24.93 -0.78 8.55
C ALA A 58 -25.62 -0.87 7.18
N GLN A 59 -25.68 0.23 6.42
CA GLN A 59 -26.24 0.22 5.07
C GLN A 59 -25.38 -0.58 4.08
N ILE A 60 -24.06 -0.41 4.13
CA ILE A 60 -23.09 -1.15 3.31
C ILE A 60 -23.20 -2.65 3.62
N GLN A 61 -23.12 -3.02 4.90
CA GLN A 61 -23.24 -4.42 5.35
C GLN A 61 -24.56 -5.08 4.91
N ALA A 62 -25.64 -4.32 4.77
CA ALA A 62 -26.94 -4.83 4.33
C ALA A 62 -27.08 -4.98 2.80
N ASP A 63 -26.16 -4.44 1.99
CA ASP A 63 -26.22 -4.49 0.52
C ASP A 63 -25.00 -5.17 -0.14
N LEU A 64 -23.93 -5.43 0.63
CA LEU A 64 -22.68 -6.03 0.13
C LEU A 64 -22.86 -7.50 -0.26
N ARG A 65 -22.24 -7.90 -1.37
CA ARG A 65 -22.39 -9.20 -2.05
C ARG A 65 -21.03 -9.89 -2.16
N PRO A 66 -20.58 -10.62 -1.14
CA PRO A 66 -19.24 -11.19 -1.13
C PRO A 66 -18.98 -12.25 -2.20
N GLU A 67 -20.03 -12.90 -2.74
CA GLU A 67 -19.88 -13.80 -3.88
C GLU A 67 -19.54 -13.06 -5.20
N GLU A 68 -20.04 -11.83 -5.40
CA GLU A 68 -19.65 -10.99 -6.55
C GLU A 68 -18.16 -10.58 -6.44
N ALA A 69 -17.66 -10.38 -5.22
CA ALA A 69 -16.23 -10.21 -4.95
C ALA A 69 -15.43 -11.50 -5.21
N MET A 70 -15.89 -12.67 -4.76
CA MET A 70 -15.23 -13.95 -5.04
C MET A 70 -15.12 -14.23 -6.55
N ASP A 71 -16.16 -13.93 -7.33
CA ASP A 71 -16.12 -14.11 -8.79
C ASP A 71 -15.19 -13.09 -9.47
N THR A 72 -15.12 -11.86 -8.98
CA THR A 72 -14.15 -10.86 -9.44
C THR A 72 -12.71 -11.31 -9.15
N MET A 73 -12.43 -11.80 -7.93
CA MET A 73 -11.12 -12.33 -7.54
C MET A 73 -10.72 -13.51 -8.44
N ARG A 74 -11.61 -14.49 -8.64
CA ARG A 74 -11.36 -15.64 -9.53
C ARG A 74 -11.05 -15.21 -10.96
N ALA A 75 -11.74 -14.18 -11.47
CA ALA A 75 -11.52 -13.67 -12.82
C ALA A 75 -10.15 -12.98 -12.95
N VAL A 76 -9.79 -12.07 -12.05
CA VAL A 76 -8.47 -11.41 -11.98
C VAL A 76 -7.36 -12.46 -11.87
N TYR A 77 -7.48 -13.38 -10.91
CA TYR A 77 -6.55 -14.50 -10.72
C TYR A 77 -6.37 -15.34 -11.99
N SER A 78 -7.45 -15.63 -12.74
CA SER A 78 -7.39 -16.50 -13.92
C SER A 78 -6.47 -15.98 -15.03
N THR A 79 -6.25 -14.66 -15.08
CA THR A 79 -5.36 -13.98 -16.03
C THR A 79 -4.03 -13.57 -15.41
N ASP A 80 -4.03 -12.97 -14.21
CA ASP A 80 -2.81 -12.44 -13.60
C ASP A 80 -1.86 -13.54 -13.08
N ARG A 81 -2.37 -14.73 -12.71
CA ARG A 81 -1.55 -15.93 -12.37
C ARG A 81 -0.51 -16.33 -13.41
N TRP A 82 -0.61 -15.83 -14.63
CA TRP A 82 0.32 -16.12 -15.72
C TRP A 82 1.49 -15.12 -15.79
N PHE A 83 1.41 -14.01 -15.03
CA PHE A 83 2.36 -12.89 -14.94
C PHE A 83 2.99 -12.54 -16.30
N ASN A 84 2.13 -12.03 -17.18
CA ASN A 84 2.39 -11.90 -18.62
C ASN A 84 1.69 -10.63 -19.11
N PHE A 85 2.40 -9.75 -19.82
CA PHE A 85 1.92 -8.41 -20.13
C PHE A 85 0.70 -8.39 -21.06
N GLU A 86 0.56 -9.40 -21.93
CA GLU A 86 -0.67 -9.63 -22.69
C GLU A 86 -1.87 -9.95 -21.78
N LYS A 87 -1.65 -10.71 -20.70
CA LYS A 87 -2.69 -11.09 -19.73
C LYS A 87 -3.09 -9.94 -18.82
N PHE A 88 -2.13 -9.17 -18.34
CA PHE A 88 -2.38 -7.93 -17.58
C PHE A 88 -3.27 -6.96 -18.36
N GLY A 89 -3.04 -6.85 -19.68
CA GLY A 89 -3.92 -6.12 -20.59
C GLY A 89 -5.37 -6.62 -20.60
N ARG A 90 -5.57 -7.95 -20.58
CA ARG A 90 -6.92 -8.55 -20.49
C ARG A 90 -7.57 -8.33 -19.13
N THR A 91 -6.80 -8.38 -18.04
CA THR A 91 -7.30 -8.08 -16.70
C THR A 91 -7.80 -6.65 -16.61
N ALA A 92 -7.06 -5.69 -17.15
CA ALA A 92 -7.51 -4.29 -17.22
C ALA A 92 -8.79 -4.12 -18.07
N GLU A 93 -8.88 -4.79 -19.22
CA GLU A 93 -10.08 -4.77 -20.08
C GLU A 93 -11.30 -5.45 -19.41
N TYR A 94 -11.08 -6.52 -18.64
CA TYR A 94 -12.09 -7.15 -17.79
C TYR A 94 -12.57 -6.19 -16.68
N LEU A 95 -11.64 -5.61 -15.91
CA LEU A 95 -11.96 -4.69 -14.82
C LEU A 95 -12.69 -3.45 -15.33
N GLN A 96 -12.30 -2.87 -16.47
CA GLN A 96 -13.06 -1.79 -17.12
C GLN A 96 -14.50 -2.21 -17.42
N SER A 97 -14.69 -3.44 -17.92
CA SER A 97 -16.01 -3.97 -18.25
C SER A 97 -16.86 -4.15 -16.99
N VAL A 98 -16.29 -4.67 -15.90
CA VAL A 98 -16.96 -4.78 -14.59
C VAL A 98 -17.30 -3.41 -14.03
N MET A 99 -16.36 -2.45 -14.04
CA MET A 99 -16.58 -1.08 -13.56
C MET A 99 -17.76 -0.41 -14.29
N ARG A 100 -17.89 -0.61 -15.60
CA ARG A 100 -19.06 -0.12 -16.37
C ARG A 100 -20.35 -0.85 -16.01
N GLN A 101 -20.31 -2.17 -15.79
CA GLN A 101 -21.47 -2.97 -15.42
C GLN A 101 -22.04 -2.60 -14.03
N ILE A 102 -21.16 -2.32 -13.06
CA ILE A 102 -21.57 -1.82 -11.73
C ILE A 102 -21.91 -0.33 -11.73
N GLY A 103 -21.80 0.35 -12.88
CA GLY A 103 -22.24 1.71 -13.11
C GLY A 103 -21.26 2.81 -12.70
N LEU A 104 -19.95 2.55 -12.69
CA LEU A 104 -18.95 3.61 -12.52
C LEU A 104 -18.82 4.47 -13.78
N GLU A 105 -18.64 5.78 -13.57
CA GLU A 105 -18.30 6.75 -14.61
C GLU A 105 -16.77 6.75 -14.86
N ASP A 106 -16.34 7.35 -15.97
CA ASP A 106 -14.93 7.46 -16.40
C ASP A 106 -14.12 6.16 -16.33
N ALA A 107 -14.77 5.01 -16.54
CA ALA A 107 -14.14 3.70 -16.56
C ALA A 107 -13.23 3.55 -17.79
N GLU A 108 -11.92 3.70 -17.59
CA GLU A 108 -10.87 3.74 -18.62
C GLU A 108 -9.76 2.71 -18.36
N VAL A 109 -9.16 2.20 -19.44
CA VAL A 109 -7.90 1.44 -19.40
C VAL A 109 -6.81 2.39 -19.84
N VAL A 110 -5.85 2.63 -18.97
CA VAL A 110 -4.66 3.43 -19.24
C VAL A 110 -3.50 2.47 -19.53
N ARG A 111 -2.57 2.90 -20.39
CA ARG A 111 -1.41 2.10 -20.80
C ARG A 111 -0.13 2.88 -20.52
N ALA A 112 0.48 2.62 -19.38
CA ALA A 112 1.80 3.13 -19.01
C ALA A 112 2.88 2.53 -19.93
N PRO A 113 4.04 3.19 -20.13
CA PRO A 113 5.12 2.63 -20.92
C PRO A 113 5.78 1.45 -20.19
N ALA A 114 6.08 0.37 -20.91
CA ALA A 114 6.91 -0.75 -20.44
C ALA A 114 8.07 -0.96 -21.41
N ASP A 115 8.98 0.01 -21.44
CA ASP A 115 10.07 0.15 -22.42
C ASP A 115 11.49 -0.09 -21.84
N GLY A 116 11.59 -0.35 -20.54
CA GLY A 116 12.86 -0.55 -19.83
C GLY A 116 13.74 0.70 -19.70
N VAL A 117 13.23 1.91 -20.01
CA VAL A 117 14.02 3.16 -20.02
C VAL A 117 13.29 4.40 -19.52
N THR A 118 11.96 4.45 -19.60
CA THR A 118 11.17 5.57 -19.08
C THR A 118 11.25 5.59 -17.56
N GLN A 119 11.64 6.72 -16.99
CA GLN A 119 11.64 6.92 -15.54
C GLN A 119 10.43 7.75 -15.10
N ILE A 120 9.77 7.29 -14.02
CA ILE A 120 8.68 8.00 -13.35
C ILE A 120 9.03 8.07 -11.87
N GLY A 121 9.05 9.29 -11.30
CA GLY A 121 9.83 9.51 -10.08
C GLY A 121 11.29 9.12 -10.34
N PHE A 122 11.84 8.21 -9.54
CA PHE A 122 13.14 7.57 -9.81
C PHE A 122 13.04 6.08 -10.19
N TRP A 123 11.84 5.55 -10.37
CA TRP A 123 11.61 4.18 -10.79
C TRP A 123 11.70 4.06 -12.30
N THR A 124 12.45 3.07 -12.79
CA THR A 124 12.56 2.80 -14.22
C THR A 124 11.53 1.76 -14.60
N MET A 125 10.60 2.13 -15.50
CA MET A 125 9.54 1.23 -15.95
C MET A 125 10.12 -0.07 -16.54
N PRO A 126 9.48 -1.23 -16.30
CA PRO A 126 9.95 -2.52 -16.78
C PRO A 126 10.02 -2.61 -18.32
N LEU A 127 10.73 -3.59 -18.86
CA LEU A 127 10.39 -4.12 -20.19
C LEU A 127 9.12 -4.97 -20.08
N ALA A 128 8.26 -4.91 -21.08
CA ALA A 128 7.16 -5.85 -21.20
C ALA A 128 7.68 -7.28 -21.42
N TRP A 129 7.00 -8.26 -20.83
CA TRP A 129 7.39 -9.65 -20.88
C TRP A 129 6.20 -10.56 -21.15
N ASP A 130 6.37 -11.45 -22.13
CA ASP A 130 5.45 -12.56 -22.35
C ASP A 130 6.24 -13.86 -22.37
N VAL A 131 5.71 -14.88 -21.71
CA VAL A 131 6.20 -16.26 -21.74
C VAL A 131 5.11 -17.18 -22.30
N LYS A 132 5.53 -18.15 -23.11
CA LYS A 132 4.67 -19.12 -23.78
C LYS A 132 4.87 -20.54 -23.25
N ALA A 133 6.11 -20.89 -22.94
CA ALA A 133 6.46 -22.17 -22.35
C ALA A 133 7.75 -22.05 -21.51
N GLY A 134 7.83 -22.86 -20.46
CA GLY A 134 9.01 -23.00 -19.62
C GLY A 134 9.04 -24.38 -19.01
N ARG A 135 10.15 -25.10 -19.11
CA ARG A 135 10.27 -26.47 -18.61
C ARG A 135 11.67 -26.76 -18.10
N LEU A 136 11.76 -27.47 -16.98
CA LEU A 136 12.99 -28.00 -16.42
C LEU A 136 12.88 -29.52 -16.27
N GLU A 137 13.78 -30.26 -16.91
CA GLU A 137 13.80 -31.72 -16.93
C GLU A 137 15.10 -32.31 -16.40
N ILE A 138 15.02 -33.41 -15.66
CA ILE A 138 16.16 -34.29 -15.39
C ILE A 138 16.48 -35.07 -16.66
N VAL A 139 17.74 -35.01 -17.10
CA VAL A 139 18.25 -35.75 -18.26
C VAL A 139 19.15 -36.90 -17.83
N ASP A 140 20.02 -36.65 -16.85
CA ASP A 140 20.98 -37.61 -16.31
C ASP A 140 21.17 -37.32 -14.81
N PRO A 141 21.11 -38.33 -13.91
CA PRO A 141 20.86 -39.75 -14.18
C PRO A 141 19.42 -40.02 -14.68
N PRO A 142 19.15 -41.19 -15.29
CA PRO A 142 17.79 -41.60 -15.62
C PRO A 142 16.90 -41.73 -14.38
N VAL A 143 15.71 -41.13 -14.43
CA VAL A 143 14.70 -41.16 -13.35
C VAL A 143 13.35 -41.67 -13.88
N PRO A 144 12.44 -42.12 -12.99
CA PRO A 144 11.05 -42.41 -13.37
C PRO A 144 10.38 -41.22 -14.07
N ALA A 145 9.44 -41.50 -14.99
CA ALA A 145 8.87 -40.50 -15.89
C ALA A 145 8.11 -39.38 -15.13
N GLU A 146 7.48 -39.74 -14.02
CA GLU A 146 6.79 -38.86 -13.07
C GLU A 146 7.74 -37.90 -12.33
N SER A 147 8.99 -38.32 -12.10
CA SER A 147 10.03 -37.52 -11.41
C SER A 147 10.85 -36.67 -12.37
N ARG A 148 10.72 -36.89 -13.69
CA ARG A 148 11.55 -36.24 -14.72
C ARG A 148 11.34 -34.73 -14.83
N VAL A 149 10.14 -34.22 -14.55
CA VAL A 149 9.80 -32.80 -14.75
C VAL A 149 9.75 -32.07 -13.42
N LEU A 150 10.66 -31.11 -13.24
CA LEU A 150 10.75 -30.30 -12.01
C LEU A 150 9.93 -29.00 -12.11
N ALA A 151 9.84 -28.43 -13.31
CA ALA A 151 9.14 -27.17 -13.59
C ALA A 151 8.42 -27.26 -14.96
N ASP A 152 7.21 -26.71 -15.05
CA ASP A 152 6.35 -26.71 -16.25
C ASP A 152 5.37 -25.52 -16.20
N TYR A 153 5.73 -24.42 -16.86
CA TYR A 153 4.97 -23.15 -16.89
C TYR A 153 3.53 -23.34 -17.33
N GLN A 154 3.29 -24.24 -18.29
CA GLN A 154 1.96 -24.45 -18.87
C GLN A 154 0.99 -25.16 -17.90
N LYS A 155 1.51 -25.69 -16.78
CA LYS A 155 0.73 -26.27 -15.68
C LYS A 155 0.74 -25.36 -14.44
N VAL A 156 1.92 -24.91 -14.05
CA VAL A 156 2.15 -24.07 -12.86
C VAL A 156 3.02 -22.88 -13.29
N PRO A 157 2.44 -21.69 -13.50
CA PRO A 157 3.14 -20.54 -14.07
C PRO A 157 4.43 -20.19 -13.32
N THR A 158 4.40 -20.16 -11.98
CA THR A 158 5.57 -19.86 -11.12
C THR A 158 6.77 -20.82 -11.29
N SER A 159 6.65 -21.86 -12.13
CA SER A 159 7.77 -22.62 -12.70
C SER A 159 8.82 -21.77 -13.43
N VAL A 160 8.50 -20.55 -13.84
CA VAL A 160 9.42 -19.60 -14.49
C VAL A 160 9.42 -18.31 -13.68
N CYS A 161 10.60 -17.75 -13.43
CA CYS A 161 10.74 -16.46 -12.77
C CYS A 161 10.20 -15.34 -13.70
N GLU A 162 9.55 -14.31 -13.18
CA GLU A 162 9.10 -13.21 -14.03
C GLU A 162 10.30 -12.51 -14.68
N TRP A 163 10.12 -11.97 -15.90
CA TRP A 163 11.19 -11.43 -16.74
C TRP A 163 12.38 -12.38 -17.02
N SER A 164 12.21 -13.70 -16.82
CA SER A 164 13.23 -14.70 -17.14
C SER A 164 13.68 -14.63 -18.61
N GLY A 165 14.99 -14.75 -18.82
CA GLY A 165 15.58 -14.72 -20.15
C GLY A 165 15.24 -15.98 -20.95
N PRO A 166 15.05 -15.88 -22.28
CA PRO A 166 14.80 -17.06 -23.11
C PRO A 166 16.03 -17.96 -23.23
N THR A 167 15.81 -19.25 -23.42
CA THR A 167 16.86 -20.17 -23.85
C THR A 167 17.00 -20.16 -25.38
N PRO A 168 18.11 -20.67 -25.95
CA PRO A 168 18.14 -21.09 -27.34
C PRO A 168 17.01 -22.10 -27.66
N PRO A 169 16.59 -22.26 -28.93
CA PRO A 169 15.49 -23.15 -29.31
C PRO A 169 15.67 -24.62 -28.87
N ASP A 170 16.91 -25.12 -28.86
CA ASP A 170 17.24 -26.47 -28.40
C ASP A 170 17.26 -26.61 -26.87
N GLY A 171 17.09 -25.52 -26.13
CA GLY A 171 17.23 -25.42 -24.67
C GLY A 171 18.69 -25.34 -24.21
N ILE A 172 18.89 -25.32 -22.90
CA ILE A 172 20.20 -25.38 -22.23
C ILE A 172 20.26 -26.71 -21.47
N MET A 173 21.20 -27.59 -21.83
CA MET A 173 21.46 -28.84 -21.13
C MET A 173 22.83 -28.76 -20.45
N ALA A 174 22.86 -28.82 -19.12
CA ALA A 174 24.07 -28.55 -18.35
C ALA A 174 24.04 -29.19 -16.95
N GLU A 175 25.24 -29.33 -16.37
CA GLU A 175 25.45 -29.78 -14.98
C GLU A 175 24.86 -28.74 -14.01
N VAL A 176 24.12 -29.21 -13.00
CA VAL A 176 23.67 -28.38 -11.88
C VAL A 176 24.78 -28.22 -10.87
N VAL A 177 25.04 -26.99 -10.45
CA VAL A 177 25.88 -26.68 -9.30
C VAL A 177 25.05 -25.95 -8.27
N GLU A 178 24.99 -26.52 -7.07
CA GLU A 178 24.38 -25.89 -5.92
C GLU A 178 25.26 -24.73 -5.43
N ILE A 179 24.64 -23.58 -5.19
CA ILE A 179 25.21 -22.35 -4.68
C ILE A 179 24.78 -22.25 -3.21
N PRO A 180 25.68 -22.56 -2.25
CA PRO A 180 25.42 -22.33 -0.83
C PRO A 180 25.22 -20.83 -0.56
N PRO A 181 24.80 -20.41 0.66
CA PRO A 181 24.64 -19.01 1.04
C PRO A 181 26.00 -18.28 1.13
N TRP A 182 26.60 -18.03 -0.03
CA TRP A 182 27.85 -17.32 -0.21
C TRP A 182 27.58 -15.83 -0.43
N PRO A 183 28.48 -14.94 0.05
CA PRO A 183 28.40 -13.53 -0.32
C PRO A 183 28.41 -13.35 -1.85
N ALA A 184 27.63 -12.39 -2.35
CA ALA A 184 27.50 -12.11 -3.78
C ALA A 184 28.87 -11.95 -4.50
N ALA A 185 29.86 -11.33 -3.85
CA ALA A 185 31.22 -11.20 -4.38
C ALA A 185 31.92 -12.56 -4.65
N LYS A 186 31.67 -13.58 -3.82
CA LYS A 186 32.20 -14.94 -4.03
C LYS A 186 31.47 -15.65 -5.17
N ILE A 187 30.16 -15.48 -5.27
CA ILE A 187 29.36 -16.02 -6.37
C ILE A 187 29.86 -15.44 -7.69
N ALA A 188 30.01 -14.11 -7.78
CA ALA A 188 30.52 -13.41 -8.97
C ALA A 188 31.95 -13.84 -9.39
N ALA A 189 32.78 -14.28 -8.44
CA ALA A 189 34.14 -14.78 -8.70
C ALA A 189 34.20 -16.30 -9.01
N THR A 190 33.09 -17.02 -8.92
CA THR A 190 33.01 -18.46 -9.22
C THR A 190 32.81 -18.67 -10.72
N ASP A 191 33.48 -19.66 -11.33
CA ASP A 191 33.25 -20.01 -12.74
C ASP A 191 32.01 -20.90 -12.89
N LEU A 192 30.88 -20.31 -13.30
CA LEU A 192 29.63 -21.02 -13.57
C LEU A 192 29.32 -21.13 -15.07
N ARG A 193 30.31 -20.88 -15.94
CA ARG A 193 30.13 -20.96 -17.41
C ARG A 193 29.68 -22.34 -17.84
N GLY A 194 28.56 -22.39 -18.55
CA GLY A 194 27.95 -23.63 -19.02
C GLY A 194 27.34 -24.49 -17.92
N LYS A 195 27.05 -23.93 -16.74
CA LYS A 195 26.43 -24.61 -15.60
C LYS A 195 25.08 -23.99 -15.25
N ILE A 196 24.22 -24.78 -14.62
CA ILE A 196 22.95 -24.29 -14.05
C ILE A 196 23.14 -24.08 -12.55
N ALA A 197 22.95 -22.86 -12.08
CA ALA A 197 23.13 -22.50 -10.68
C ALA A 197 21.85 -22.73 -9.88
N MET A 198 21.85 -23.63 -8.88
CA MET A 198 20.71 -23.86 -7.99
C MET A 198 20.94 -23.20 -6.63
N THR A 199 19.97 -22.48 -6.07
CA THR A 199 20.15 -21.80 -4.78
C THR A 199 18.89 -21.79 -3.92
N ASP A 200 19.08 -21.88 -2.59
CA ASP A 200 18.02 -21.72 -1.57
C ASP A 200 17.94 -20.28 -1.02
N ALA A 201 18.72 -19.33 -1.54
CA ALA A 201 18.54 -17.91 -1.26
C ALA A 201 17.62 -17.28 -2.31
N ASN A 202 16.92 -16.18 -1.99
CA ASN A 202 16.12 -15.46 -2.97
C ASN A 202 17.02 -15.06 -4.16
N PRO A 203 16.77 -15.57 -5.38
CA PRO A 203 17.69 -15.39 -6.49
C PRO A 203 17.68 -13.96 -7.05
N GLN A 204 16.67 -13.14 -6.71
CA GLN A 204 16.62 -11.69 -6.95
C GLN A 204 17.91 -11.01 -6.45
N ASP A 205 18.27 -11.25 -5.18
CA ASP A 205 19.42 -10.62 -4.51
C ASP A 205 20.76 -11.08 -5.11
N LEU A 206 20.75 -12.23 -5.81
CA LEU A 206 21.94 -12.86 -6.36
C LEU A 206 22.09 -12.63 -7.87
N LYS A 207 21.09 -12.09 -8.58
CA LYS A 207 21.06 -12.04 -10.05
C LYS A 207 22.31 -11.40 -10.65
N SER A 208 22.73 -10.22 -10.16
CA SER A 208 23.93 -9.52 -10.63
C SER A 208 25.21 -10.36 -10.47
N ALA A 209 25.31 -11.13 -9.40
CA ALA A 209 26.46 -12.03 -9.16
C ALA A 209 26.41 -13.30 -10.04
N LEU A 210 25.21 -13.84 -10.28
CA LEU A 210 24.98 -14.99 -11.16
C LEU A 210 25.23 -14.65 -12.64
N VAL A 211 24.96 -13.41 -13.06
CA VAL A 211 25.38 -12.87 -14.35
C VAL A 211 26.91 -12.77 -14.44
N LYS A 212 27.56 -12.17 -13.43
CA LYS A 212 29.03 -11.97 -13.41
C LYS A 212 29.83 -13.29 -13.39
N SER A 213 29.28 -14.34 -12.77
CA SER A 213 29.88 -15.69 -12.76
C SER A 213 29.72 -16.46 -14.08
N GLY A 214 28.88 -15.97 -14.99
CA GLY A 214 28.60 -16.58 -16.29
C GLY A 214 27.68 -17.80 -16.24
N ALA A 215 26.80 -17.92 -15.22
CA ALA A 215 25.82 -18.98 -15.13
C ALA A 215 24.95 -19.07 -16.40
N ALA A 216 24.72 -20.28 -16.91
CA ALA A 216 23.94 -20.48 -18.14
C ALA A 216 22.42 -20.40 -17.89
N ALA A 217 21.99 -20.80 -16.69
CA ALA A 217 20.64 -20.65 -16.17
C ALA A 217 20.66 -20.71 -14.64
N VAL A 218 19.55 -20.31 -14.01
CA VAL A 218 19.32 -20.34 -12.56
C VAL A 218 18.13 -21.26 -12.23
N ILE A 219 18.25 -22.00 -11.14
CA ILE A 219 17.17 -22.73 -10.50
C ILE A 219 16.91 -22.08 -9.15
N ASN A 220 15.71 -21.53 -9.01
CA ASN A 220 15.22 -21.09 -7.73
C ASN A 220 14.72 -22.30 -6.92
N ALA A 221 15.37 -22.58 -5.79
CA ALA A 221 14.93 -23.55 -4.79
C ALA A 221 14.53 -22.88 -3.46
N TYR A 222 14.62 -21.54 -3.37
CA TYR A 222 14.10 -20.77 -2.26
C TYR A 222 12.58 -20.85 -2.19
N SER A 223 12.05 -20.85 -0.97
CA SER A 223 10.64 -20.67 -0.65
C SER A 223 10.56 -19.86 0.65
N GLU A 224 9.71 -18.83 0.68
CA GLU A 224 9.36 -18.12 1.91
C GLU A 224 8.73 -19.06 2.95
N GLU A 225 7.93 -20.02 2.47
CA GLU A 225 7.31 -21.07 3.27
C GLU A 225 7.81 -22.47 2.80
N PRO A 226 8.91 -22.98 3.36
CA PRO A 226 9.48 -24.26 2.93
C PRO A 226 8.66 -25.48 3.38
N THR A 227 7.69 -25.34 4.30
CA THR A 227 6.80 -26.46 4.67
C THR A 227 5.77 -26.81 3.58
N LEU A 228 5.51 -25.88 2.65
CA LEU A 228 4.72 -26.14 1.45
C LEU A 228 5.58 -26.86 0.40
N GLU A 229 5.95 -28.11 0.67
CA GLU A 229 6.96 -28.89 -0.09
C GLU A 229 6.69 -29.03 -1.61
N ASP A 230 5.45 -28.82 -2.05
CA ASP A 230 4.99 -28.91 -3.44
C ASP A 230 4.62 -27.55 -4.07
N ALA A 231 4.73 -26.45 -3.31
CA ALA A 231 4.61 -25.10 -3.84
C ALA A 231 5.89 -24.65 -4.55
N ARG A 232 5.77 -23.69 -5.46
CA ARG A 232 6.88 -23.00 -6.12
C ARG A 232 6.79 -21.52 -5.82
N GLN A 233 7.87 -20.96 -5.27
CA GLN A 233 8.05 -19.52 -5.12
C GLN A 233 7.97 -18.83 -6.49
N TRP A 234 7.06 -17.86 -6.58
CA TRP A 234 7.04 -16.84 -7.62
C TRP A 234 8.17 -15.84 -7.33
N VAL A 235 8.87 -15.44 -8.39
CA VAL A 235 9.93 -14.44 -8.34
C VAL A 235 9.46 -13.30 -9.23
N ASN A 236 8.85 -12.28 -8.63
CA ASN A 236 8.34 -11.07 -9.28
C ASN A 236 9.45 -10.03 -9.58
N ALA A 237 10.72 -10.45 -9.52
CA ALA A 237 11.87 -9.55 -9.44
C ALA A 237 13.09 -10.13 -10.16
N TRP A 238 13.43 -9.59 -11.33
CA TRP A 238 14.57 -10.09 -12.13
C TRP A 238 15.36 -8.96 -12.81
N GLY A 239 15.51 -7.81 -12.15
CA GLY A 239 16.44 -6.75 -12.53
C GLY A 239 17.89 -7.04 -12.14
N ASP A 240 18.87 -6.49 -12.90
CA ASP A 240 20.31 -6.60 -12.53
C ASP A 240 20.68 -5.64 -11.37
N ASN A 241 19.95 -4.53 -11.25
CA ASN A 241 20.19 -3.46 -10.28
C ASN A 241 18.93 -3.12 -9.47
N GLY A 242 17.77 -3.11 -10.14
CA GLY A 242 16.47 -2.77 -9.57
C GLY A 242 15.57 -3.99 -9.35
N TRP A 243 14.31 -3.72 -9.01
CA TRP A 243 13.27 -4.74 -8.87
C TRP A 243 12.92 -5.35 -10.24
N ALA A 244 12.50 -4.51 -11.19
CA ALA A 244 12.13 -4.91 -12.55
C ALA A 244 13.31 -5.16 -13.50
N PHE A 245 13.05 -5.97 -14.53
CA PHE A 245 13.94 -6.10 -15.67
C PHE A 245 13.85 -4.86 -16.57
N THR A 246 14.91 -4.06 -16.58
CA THR A 246 15.06 -2.86 -17.42
C THR A 246 15.89 -3.17 -18.68
N LYS A 247 16.03 -2.19 -19.59
CA LYS A 247 16.83 -2.34 -20.82
C LYS A 247 18.34 -2.51 -20.57
N THR A 248 18.81 -2.20 -19.36
CA THR A 248 20.21 -2.43 -18.93
C THR A 248 20.41 -3.77 -18.23
N SER A 249 19.34 -4.53 -17.96
CA SER A 249 19.42 -5.84 -17.32
C SER A 249 19.83 -6.93 -18.31
N THR A 250 20.56 -7.94 -17.80
CA THR A 250 21.07 -9.05 -18.59
C THR A 250 20.03 -10.18 -18.64
N PRO A 251 19.67 -10.70 -19.82
CA PRO A 251 18.81 -11.88 -19.94
C PRO A 251 19.51 -13.11 -19.35
N LEU A 252 18.88 -13.72 -18.34
CA LEU A 252 19.34 -14.94 -17.69
C LEU A 252 18.13 -15.86 -17.46
N PRO A 253 18.10 -17.09 -18.01
CA PRO A 253 17.02 -18.03 -17.76
C PRO A 253 16.96 -18.42 -16.29
N CYS A 254 15.76 -18.43 -15.73
CA CYS A 254 15.45 -18.72 -14.34
C CYS A 254 14.13 -19.51 -14.25
N LEU A 255 14.16 -20.62 -13.50
CA LEU A 255 13.00 -21.48 -13.26
C LEU A 255 12.92 -21.86 -11.78
N SER A 256 11.72 -21.80 -11.19
CA SER A 256 11.49 -22.26 -9.81
C SER A 256 11.09 -23.73 -9.75
N ILE A 257 11.62 -24.42 -8.75
CA ILE A 257 11.24 -25.79 -8.40
C ILE A 257 10.68 -25.83 -6.97
N THR A 258 9.98 -26.91 -6.63
CA THR A 258 9.46 -27.08 -5.28
C THR A 258 10.57 -27.50 -4.31
N PRO A 259 10.41 -27.31 -2.99
CA PRO A 259 11.34 -27.87 -1.99
C PRO A 259 11.56 -29.38 -2.17
N ARG A 260 10.50 -30.14 -2.50
CA ARG A 260 10.59 -31.57 -2.84
C ARG A 260 11.45 -31.83 -4.08
N GLY A 261 11.33 -30.99 -5.11
CA GLY A 261 12.13 -31.04 -6.33
C GLY A 261 13.61 -30.75 -6.06
N ALA A 262 13.91 -29.75 -5.24
CA ALA A 262 15.29 -29.43 -4.85
C ALA A 262 15.91 -30.58 -4.03
N GLY A 263 15.14 -31.16 -3.10
CA GLY A 263 15.52 -32.37 -2.37
C GLY A 263 15.79 -33.58 -3.28
N LEU A 264 15.04 -33.75 -4.38
CA LEU A 264 15.31 -34.78 -5.38
C LEU A 264 16.64 -34.54 -6.10
N VAL A 265 16.89 -33.32 -6.59
CA VAL A 265 18.16 -32.98 -7.27
C VAL A 265 19.36 -33.23 -6.35
N ARG A 266 19.27 -32.84 -5.07
CA ARG A 266 20.30 -33.08 -4.05
C ARG A 266 20.58 -34.57 -3.82
N ARG A 267 19.54 -35.40 -3.69
CA ARG A 267 19.70 -36.86 -3.54
C ARG A 267 20.40 -37.48 -4.76
N LEU A 268 19.96 -37.14 -5.96
CA LEU A 268 20.58 -37.65 -7.19
C LEU A 268 22.04 -37.21 -7.32
N ALA A 269 22.38 -35.98 -6.92
CA ALA A 269 23.77 -35.51 -6.88
C ALA A 269 24.62 -36.28 -5.84
N ALA A 270 24.06 -36.63 -4.68
CA ALA A 270 24.74 -37.43 -3.67
C ALA A 270 24.93 -38.91 -4.10
N GLU A 271 23.94 -39.48 -4.81
CA GLU A 271 23.94 -40.88 -5.26
C GLU A 271 24.79 -41.11 -6.53
N HIS A 272 24.80 -40.14 -7.45
CA HIS A 272 25.42 -40.28 -8.78
C HIS A 272 26.56 -39.29 -9.06
N GLY A 273 26.85 -38.37 -8.13
CA GLY A 273 27.93 -37.39 -8.20
C GLY A 273 27.66 -36.18 -9.09
N ARG A 274 26.88 -36.33 -10.17
CA ARG A 274 26.45 -35.23 -11.06
C ARG A 274 24.98 -35.39 -11.45
N VAL A 275 24.34 -34.24 -11.69
CA VAL A 275 22.99 -34.16 -12.27
C VAL A 275 23.04 -33.18 -13.44
N HIS A 276 22.57 -33.62 -14.60
CA HIS A 276 22.37 -32.77 -15.76
C HIS A 276 20.87 -32.54 -15.97
N LEU A 277 20.51 -31.26 -16.05
CA LEU A 277 19.13 -30.85 -16.36
C LEU A 277 19.08 -30.19 -17.73
N LYS A 278 17.89 -30.22 -18.35
CA LYS A 278 17.54 -29.42 -19.51
C LYS A 278 16.55 -28.34 -19.09
N ALA A 279 16.96 -27.08 -19.20
CA ALA A 279 16.10 -25.91 -19.14
C ALA A 279 15.63 -25.53 -20.55
N THR A 280 14.39 -25.10 -20.70
CA THR A 280 13.86 -24.52 -21.94
C THR A 280 12.87 -23.43 -21.58
N VAL A 281 13.05 -22.21 -22.09
CA VAL A 281 12.20 -21.03 -21.84
C VAL A 281 11.94 -20.32 -23.16
N ASP A 282 10.68 -20.35 -23.60
CA ASP A 282 10.13 -19.61 -24.74
C ASP A 282 9.44 -18.36 -24.21
N ALA A 283 10.21 -17.27 -24.11
CA ALA A 283 9.77 -15.97 -23.60
C ALA A 283 10.37 -14.81 -24.41
N ARG A 284 9.75 -13.64 -24.33
CA ARG A 284 10.22 -12.42 -24.99
C ARG A 284 10.21 -11.23 -24.03
N LEU A 285 11.30 -10.46 -24.06
CA LEU A 285 11.42 -9.14 -23.46
C LEU A 285 11.28 -8.10 -24.59
N TYR A 286 10.42 -7.12 -24.44
CA TYR A 286 10.14 -6.15 -25.51
C TYR A 286 9.69 -4.79 -24.96
N SER A 287 9.80 -3.76 -25.80
CA SER A 287 9.20 -2.46 -25.50
C SER A 287 7.69 -2.55 -25.74
N GLY A 288 6.90 -2.41 -24.69
CA GLY A 288 5.44 -2.52 -24.72
C GLY A 288 4.77 -1.50 -23.81
N THR A 289 3.65 -1.89 -23.21
CA THR A 289 2.90 -1.08 -22.25
C THR A 289 2.47 -1.93 -21.06
N TYR A 290 2.53 -1.36 -19.85
CA TYR A 290 1.82 -1.90 -18.70
C TYR A 290 0.41 -1.30 -18.68
N ALA A 291 -0.62 -2.09 -18.33
CA ALA A 291 -2.01 -1.68 -18.45
C ALA A 291 -2.70 -1.69 -17.08
N TYR A 292 -3.45 -0.63 -16.79
CA TYR A 292 -4.20 -0.46 -15.55
C TYR A 292 -5.58 0.14 -15.80
N THR A 293 -6.44 0.08 -14.79
CA THR A 293 -7.84 0.53 -14.89
C THR A 293 -8.15 1.57 -13.81
N THR A 294 -8.91 2.59 -14.17
CA THR A 294 -9.55 3.48 -13.20
C THR A 294 -11.00 3.75 -13.56
N GLY A 295 -11.82 4.09 -12.57
CA GLY A 295 -13.22 4.48 -12.70
C GLY A 295 -13.70 5.17 -11.43
N VAL A 296 -14.87 5.83 -11.48
CA VAL A 296 -15.33 6.69 -10.39
C VAL A 296 -16.81 6.56 -10.02
N ILE A 297 -17.11 6.86 -8.76
CA ILE A 297 -18.43 7.36 -8.33
C ILE A 297 -18.30 8.89 -8.27
N PRO A 298 -19.03 9.66 -9.09
CA PRO A 298 -18.77 11.08 -9.29
C PRO A 298 -19.23 11.95 -8.10
N GLY A 299 -18.33 12.80 -7.60
CA GLY A 299 -18.62 13.79 -6.56
C GLY A 299 -19.42 14.99 -7.07
N ALA A 300 -19.75 15.90 -6.16
CA ALA A 300 -20.27 17.23 -6.47
C ALA A 300 -19.16 18.31 -6.56
N THR A 301 -17.99 18.07 -5.96
CA THR A 301 -16.80 18.93 -6.03
C THR A 301 -15.73 18.32 -6.94
N SER A 302 -14.62 19.05 -7.15
CA SER A 302 -13.45 18.54 -7.88
C SER A 302 -12.39 17.86 -7.00
N GLU A 303 -12.71 17.56 -5.74
CA GLU A 303 -11.83 16.82 -4.83
C GLU A 303 -12.12 15.31 -4.92
N GLU A 304 -11.11 14.48 -4.67
CA GLU A 304 -11.22 13.02 -4.77
C GLU A 304 -10.79 12.31 -3.47
N VAL A 305 -11.31 11.09 -3.27
CA VAL A 305 -10.76 10.08 -2.36
C VAL A 305 -10.38 8.87 -3.20
N LEU A 306 -9.17 8.36 -3.01
CA LEU A 306 -8.58 7.32 -3.85
C LEU A 306 -8.58 5.95 -3.16
N ALA A 307 -8.89 4.90 -3.92
CA ALA A 307 -8.68 3.52 -3.53
C ALA A 307 -7.66 2.89 -4.48
N LEU A 308 -6.61 2.29 -3.95
CA LEU A 308 -5.56 1.59 -4.70
C LEU A 308 -5.60 0.10 -4.34
N GLY A 309 -5.55 -0.78 -5.34
CA GLY A 309 -5.35 -2.21 -5.12
C GLY A 309 -4.64 -2.76 -6.34
N HIS A 310 -3.56 -3.50 -6.14
CA HIS A 310 -2.66 -3.82 -7.23
C HIS A 310 -3.05 -5.09 -8.01
N THR A 311 -2.81 -5.04 -9.31
CA THR A 311 -3.10 -6.10 -10.30
C THR A 311 -1.80 -6.56 -10.95
N GLY A 312 -1.82 -7.70 -11.62
CA GLY A 312 -0.65 -8.22 -12.32
C GLY A 312 0.19 -9.19 -11.51
N GLU A 313 -0.37 -9.72 -10.42
CA GLU A 313 0.29 -10.65 -9.51
C GLU A 313 -0.22 -12.08 -9.65
N GLU A 314 0.58 -13.05 -9.19
CA GLU A 314 0.22 -14.44 -9.44
C GLU A 314 -0.95 -14.95 -8.58
N GLY A 315 -1.12 -14.39 -7.38
CA GLY A 315 -1.88 -14.99 -6.28
C GLY A 315 -3.36 -14.62 -6.23
N ALA A 316 -4.14 -15.46 -5.56
CA ALA A 316 -5.56 -15.24 -5.33
C ALA A 316 -5.79 -14.33 -4.12
N GLY A 317 -5.00 -14.52 -3.05
CA GLY A 317 -4.85 -13.58 -1.96
C GLY A 317 -4.11 -12.34 -2.42
N ASP A 318 -2.90 -12.53 -2.93
CA ASP A 318 -1.94 -11.49 -3.30
C ASP A 318 -1.87 -11.29 -4.83
N ASN A 319 -2.57 -10.31 -5.42
CA ASN A 319 -3.48 -9.35 -4.79
C ASN A 319 -4.87 -9.28 -5.46
N ALA A 320 -5.27 -10.37 -6.12
CA ALA A 320 -6.60 -10.46 -6.73
C ALA A 320 -7.75 -10.25 -5.71
N SER A 321 -7.53 -10.57 -4.43
CA SER A 321 -8.53 -10.37 -3.37
C SER A 321 -8.65 -8.92 -2.90
N GLY A 322 -7.56 -8.14 -2.83
CA GLY A 322 -7.61 -6.71 -2.53
C GLY A 322 -8.34 -5.92 -3.61
N VAL A 323 -8.03 -6.19 -4.88
CA VAL A 323 -8.74 -5.61 -6.06
C VAL A 323 -10.23 -5.95 -6.03
N ALA A 324 -10.58 -7.22 -5.78
CA ALA A 324 -11.98 -7.64 -5.74
C ALA A 324 -12.77 -6.99 -4.59
N ALA A 325 -12.17 -6.82 -3.41
CA ALA A 325 -12.79 -6.12 -2.29
C ALA A 325 -13.04 -4.63 -2.61
N LEU A 326 -12.14 -3.98 -3.34
CA LEU A 326 -12.36 -2.61 -3.82
C LEU A 326 -13.46 -2.52 -4.88
N VAL A 327 -13.51 -3.44 -5.84
CA VAL A 327 -14.57 -3.46 -6.86
C VAL A 327 -15.94 -3.64 -6.22
N GLU A 328 -16.10 -4.56 -5.26
CA GLU A 328 -17.39 -4.76 -4.58
C GLU A 328 -17.71 -3.64 -3.57
N ALA A 329 -16.71 -3.00 -2.96
CA ALA A 329 -16.90 -1.76 -2.19
C ALA A 329 -17.52 -0.65 -3.08
N MET A 330 -16.94 -0.43 -4.27
CA MET A 330 -17.44 0.54 -5.25
C MET A 330 -18.84 0.16 -5.78
N ALA A 331 -19.08 -1.12 -6.08
CA ALA A 331 -20.38 -1.60 -6.52
C ALA A 331 -21.46 -1.39 -5.46
N THR A 332 -21.16 -1.75 -4.20
CA THR A 332 -22.08 -1.55 -3.06
C THR A 332 -22.43 -0.08 -2.87
N LEU A 333 -21.44 0.81 -2.88
CA LEU A 333 -21.69 2.25 -2.76
C LEU A 333 -22.56 2.76 -3.92
N ASN A 334 -22.26 2.36 -5.16
CA ASN A 334 -23.03 2.83 -6.32
C ASN A 334 -24.48 2.29 -6.34
N ARG A 335 -24.70 1.02 -5.92
CA ARG A 335 -26.05 0.46 -5.71
C ARG A 335 -26.83 1.26 -4.66
N LEU A 336 -26.22 1.55 -3.51
CA LEU A 336 -26.83 2.32 -2.43
C LEU A 336 -27.18 3.77 -2.83
N ILE A 337 -26.31 4.41 -3.60
CA ILE A 337 -26.54 5.77 -4.13
C ILE A 337 -27.65 5.76 -5.17
N SER A 338 -27.61 4.83 -6.13
CA SER A 338 -28.64 4.68 -7.17
C SER A 338 -30.03 4.36 -6.59
N ALA A 339 -30.08 3.65 -5.46
CA ALA A 339 -31.30 3.35 -4.73
C ALA A 339 -31.77 4.49 -3.79
N GLY A 340 -31.06 5.62 -3.73
CA GLY A 340 -31.37 6.75 -2.84
C GLY A 340 -31.20 6.46 -1.34
N ARG A 341 -30.52 5.36 -0.97
CA ARG A 341 -30.25 4.97 0.43
C ARG A 341 -29.07 5.74 1.01
N LEU A 342 -28.08 6.04 0.16
CA LEU A 342 -27.01 7.00 0.40
C LEU A 342 -27.13 8.19 -0.58
N PRO A 343 -26.86 9.44 -0.17
CA PRO A 343 -26.76 10.56 -1.11
C PRO A 343 -25.54 10.44 -2.04
N ARG A 344 -25.56 11.17 -3.16
CA ARG A 344 -24.36 11.35 -4.01
C ARG A 344 -23.22 11.95 -3.15
N PRO A 345 -21.98 11.43 -3.22
CA PRO A 345 -20.91 11.91 -2.38
C PRO A 345 -20.52 13.36 -2.73
N LYS A 346 -20.02 14.11 -1.74
CA LYS A 346 -19.51 15.47 -1.99
C LYS A 346 -18.28 15.44 -2.90
N ARG A 347 -17.37 14.49 -2.67
CA ARG A 347 -16.12 14.27 -3.40
C ARG A 347 -16.21 13.02 -4.27
N THR A 348 -15.44 12.98 -5.34
CA THR A 348 -15.38 11.80 -6.21
C THR A 348 -14.69 10.66 -5.48
N ILE A 349 -15.25 9.46 -5.53
CA ILE A 349 -14.57 8.25 -5.06
C ILE A 349 -13.99 7.57 -6.29
N ARG A 350 -12.67 7.37 -6.31
CA ARG A 350 -11.96 6.76 -7.44
C ARG A 350 -11.34 5.44 -7.03
N ILE A 351 -11.49 4.43 -7.88
CA ILE A 351 -10.69 3.20 -7.83
C ILE A 351 -9.55 3.30 -8.85
N LEU A 352 -8.38 2.82 -8.46
CA LEU A 352 -7.23 2.54 -9.30
C LEU A 352 -6.87 1.06 -9.06
N ALA A 353 -6.96 0.26 -10.13
CA ALA A 353 -6.57 -1.14 -10.14
C ALA A 353 -5.42 -1.29 -11.13
N MET A 354 -4.20 -1.44 -10.62
CA MET A 354 -2.98 -1.13 -11.34
C MET A 354 -1.80 -2.01 -10.92
N PRO A 355 -0.81 -2.27 -11.78
CA PRO A 355 0.48 -2.80 -11.37
C PRO A 355 1.13 -2.05 -10.21
N GLU A 356 1.63 -2.80 -9.23
CA GLU A 356 2.22 -2.28 -7.99
C GLU A 356 3.37 -1.31 -8.29
N MET A 357 3.38 -0.16 -7.60
CA MET A 357 4.34 0.95 -7.72
C MET A 357 4.40 1.65 -9.09
N TYR A 358 4.70 0.94 -10.17
CA TYR A 358 4.99 1.51 -11.49
C TYR A 358 3.81 2.33 -12.03
N ASP A 359 2.61 1.76 -11.97
CA ASP A 359 1.44 2.34 -12.62
C ASP A 359 0.69 3.31 -11.70
N SER A 360 0.87 3.21 -10.38
CA SER A 360 0.49 4.28 -9.44
C SER A 360 1.38 5.51 -9.62
N MET A 361 2.70 5.35 -9.79
CA MET A 361 3.61 6.46 -10.10
C MET A 361 3.29 7.08 -11.47
N HIS A 362 3.01 6.26 -12.48
CA HIS A 362 2.53 6.74 -13.78
C HIS A 362 1.24 7.56 -13.63
N TYR A 363 0.26 7.05 -12.88
CA TYR A 363 -0.99 7.75 -12.62
C TYR A 363 -0.76 9.11 -11.93
N ILE A 364 0.12 9.17 -10.94
CA ILE A 364 0.48 10.41 -10.21
C ILE A 364 1.15 11.42 -11.14
N ALA A 365 2.16 11.00 -11.92
CA ALA A 365 2.87 11.86 -12.85
C ALA A 365 1.97 12.38 -13.99
N ALA A 366 1.03 11.56 -14.47
CA ALA A 366 0.09 11.93 -15.53
C ALA A 366 -1.05 12.85 -15.04
N ASN A 367 -1.37 12.84 -13.73
CA ASN A 367 -2.53 13.54 -13.16
C ASN A 367 -2.19 14.49 -11.99
N PRO A 368 -1.15 15.35 -12.07
CA PRO A 368 -0.68 16.13 -10.92
C PRO A 368 -1.75 17.08 -10.35
N GLU A 369 -2.55 17.71 -11.21
CA GLU A 369 -3.66 18.57 -10.76
C GLU A 369 -4.84 17.78 -10.17
N ARG A 370 -4.93 16.47 -10.40
CA ARG A 370 -5.92 15.60 -9.74
C ARG A 370 -5.40 15.17 -8.38
N ILE A 371 -4.15 14.72 -8.30
CA ILE A 371 -3.45 14.33 -7.05
C ILE A 371 -3.46 15.46 -6.02
N LYS A 372 -3.17 16.71 -6.41
CA LYS A 372 -3.28 17.90 -5.53
C LYS A 372 -4.68 18.11 -4.91
N ARG A 373 -5.72 17.48 -5.46
CA ARG A 373 -7.12 17.51 -5.01
C ARG A 373 -7.59 16.18 -4.42
N THR A 374 -6.72 15.17 -4.35
CA THR A 374 -6.98 13.92 -3.64
C THR A 374 -6.72 14.13 -2.16
N ILE A 375 -7.76 14.07 -1.33
CA ILE A 375 -7.65 14.44 0.08
C ILE A 375 -7.13 13.32 0.98
N ALA A 376 -7.34 12.06 0.59
CA ALA A 376 -6.91 10.85 1.28
C ALA A 376 -6.97 9.65 0.34
N ALA A 377 -6.30 8.55 0.71
CA ALA A 377 -6.41 7.28 0.04
C ALA A 377 -6.41 6.07 0.99
N ILE A 378 -6.83 4.92 0.46
CA ILE A 378 -6.64 3.61 1.08
C ILE A 378 -6.03 2.63 0.07
N CYS A 379 -5.00 1.90 0.48
CA CYS A 379 -4.34 0.85 -0.30
C CYS A 379 -4.76 -0.52 0.22
N LEU A 380 -5.26 -1.38 -0.67
CA LEU A 380 -5.62 -2.77 -0.41
C LEU A 380 -4.62 -3.66 -1.15
N ASP A 381 -3.54 -3.92 -0.44
CA ASP A 381 -2.56 -4.96 -0.68
C ASP A 381 -2.76 -5.92 0.49
N THR A 382 -3.53 -6.98 0.24
CA THR A 382 -3.96 -7.88 1.30
C THR A 382 -4.59 -9.13 0.74
N PRO A 383 -4.23 -10.31 1.27
CA PRO A 383 -5.04 -11.49 1.10
C PRO A 383 -6.33 -11.39 1.92
N ALA A 384 -7.37 -12.10 1.51
CA ALA A 384 -8.59 -12.32 2.28
C ALA A 384 -8.70 -13.79 2.72
N GLY A 385 -7.69 -14.26 3.47
CA GLY A 385 -7.55 -15.64 3.92
C GLY A 385 -8.68 -16.17 4.81
N GLY A 386 -8.60 -17.47 5.15
CA GLY A 386 -9.60 -18.20 5.94
C GLY A 386 -10.08 -17.43 7.18
N TYR A 387 -11.38 -17.16 7.27
CA TYR A 387 -11.93 -16.19 8.22
C TYR A 387 -11.73 -16.58 9.69
N ASP A 388 -11.75 -17.88 9.99
CA ASP A 388 -11.63 -18.42 11.36
C ASP A 388 -10.18 -18.73 11.77
N LEU A 389 -9.20 -18.40 10.91
CA LEU A 389 -7.77 -18.58 11.17
C LEU A 389 -7.21 -17.49 12.10
N ALA A 390 -6.24 -17.83 12.94
CA ALA A 390 -5.70 -16.94 13.96
C ALA A 390 -4.86 -15.80 13.36
N GLY A 391 -4.21 -16.05 12.22
CA GLY A 391 -3.44 -15.06 11.47
C GLY A 391 -4.26 -14.12 10.56
N SER A 392 -5.55 -14.41 10.32
CA SER A 392 -6.45 -13.57 9.50
C SER A 392 -6.98 -12.35 10.27
N ILE A 393 -6.04 -11.61 10.85
CA ILE A 393 -6.24 -10.37 11.61
C ILE A 393 -5.86 -9.18 10.73
N TYR A 394 -6.84 -8.31 10.47
CA TYR A 394 -6.60 -7.07 9.75
C TYR A 394 -5.69 -6.12 10.54
N THR A 395 -4.65 -5.66 9.85
CA THR A 395 -3.61 -4.74 10.31
C THR A 395 -3.65 -3.50 9.42
N PHE A 396 -3.91 -2.33 10.01
CA PHE A 396 -3.89 -1.06 9.28
C PHE A 396 -2.55 -0.34 9.50
N TYR A 397 -1.77 -0.20 8.44
CA TYR A 397 -0.53 0.55 8.42
C TYR A 397 -0.85 2.05 8.26
N MET A 398 -0.30 2.83 9.18
CA MET A 398 -0.55 4.27 9.31
C MET A 398 0.36 5.08 8.38
N ASN A 399 0.09 6.38 8.25
CA ASN A 399 0.91 7.29 7.45
C ASN A 399 2.35 7.42 8.00
N PRO A 400 3.34 7.77 7.16
CA PRO A 400 4.67 8.15 7.64
C PRO A 400 4.53 9.39 8.54
N ASP A 401 5.32 9.47 9.61
CA ASP A 401 5.12 10.50 10.65
C ASP A 401 5.31 11.92 10.09
N VAL A 402 6.10 12.09 9.03
CA VAL A 402 6.21 13.36 8.27
C VAL A 402 4.84 13.91 7.83
N ALA A 403 3.86 13.02 7.59
CA ALA A 403 2.52 13.29 7.09
C ALA A 403 1.40 12.75 8.02
N SER A 404 1.66 12.66 9.34
CA SER A 404 0.65 12.27 10.34
C SER A 404 -0.70 12.96 10.12
N SER A 405 -1.78 12.16 10.06
CA SER A 405 -3.05 12.59 9.47
C SER A 405 -4.26 12.07 10.25
N TYR A 406 -5.40 12.75 10.14
CA TYR A 406 -6.68 12.31 10.70
C TYR A 406 -7.11 10.94 10.16
N THR A 407 -6.61 10.57 8.99
CA THR A 407 -6.86 9.26 8.35
C THR A 407 -6.41 8.09 9.23
N ASP A 408 -5.34 8.27 10.02
CA ASP A 408 -4.81 7.26 10.95
C ASP A 408 -5.80 6.99 12.10
N ALA A 409 -6.31 8.06 12.72
CA ALA A 409 -7.33 7.96 13.76
C ALA A 409 -8.68 7.50 13.20
N PHE A 410 -8.97 7.85 11.94
CA PHE A 410 -10.23 7.51 11.30
C PHE A 410 -10.33 6.03 10.91
N ILE A 411 -9.32 5.45 10.24
CA ILE A 411 -9.36 4.01 9.91
C ILE A 411 -9.44 3.16 11.18
N ALA A 412 -8.68 3.53 12.22
CA ALA A 412 -8.75 2.89 13.52
C ALA A 412 -10.18 2.94 14.10
N LYS A 413 -10.93 4.03 13.84
CA LYS A 413 -12.33 4.14 14.26
C LYS A 413 -13.30 3.35 13.41
N VAL A 414 -13.09 3.26 12.09
CA VAL A 414 -13.90 2.38 11.21
C VAL A 414 -13.71 0.92 11.60
N ALA A 415 -12.45 0.50 11.79
CA ALA A 415 -12.09 -0.85 12.23
C ALA A 415 -12.71 -1.21 13.58
N ASP A 416 -12.57 -0.35 14.61
CA ASP A 416 -13.27 -0.52 15.90
C ASP A 416 -14.79 -0.64 15.73
N ARG A 417 -15.41 0.27 14.95
CA ARG A 417 -16.88 0.25 14.78
C ARG A 417 -17.41 -0.99 14.08
N TYR A 418 -16.56 -1.70 13.35
CA TYR A 418 -16.92 -2.90 12.61
C TYR A 418 -16.50 -4.18 13.35
N PHE A 419 -15.20 -4.41 13.52
CA PHE A 419 -14.66 -5.66 14.05
C PHE A 419 -15.03 -5.91 15.52
N SER A 420 -15.10 -4.87 16.35
CA SER A 420 -15.51 -5.01 17.76
C SER A 420 -16.96 -5.53 17.89
N LYS A 421 -17.84 -5.28 16.91
CA LYS A 421 -19.21 -5.84 16.87
C LYS A 421 -19.24 -7.31 16.44
N LEU A 422 -18.22 -7.76 15.70
CA LEU A 422 -18.06 -9.15 15.27
C LEU A 422 -17.28 -10.00 16.29
N GLY A 423 -16.70 -9.37 17.33
CA GLY A 423 -15.75 -10.02 18.23
C GLY A 423 -14.41 -10.38 17.55
N ARG A 424 -14.12 -9.83 16.37
CA ARG A 424 -12.86 -10.05 15.66
C ARG A 424 -11.77 -9.14 16.21
N ALA A 425 -10.57 -9.68 16.39
CA ALA A 425 -9.38 -8.88 16.63
C ALA A 425 -8.99 -8.12 15.35
N TRP A 426 -8.51 -6.89 15.53
CA TRP A 426 -7.84 -6.08 14.52
C TRP A 426 -6.73 -5.30 15.21
N ARG A 427 -5.75 -4.83 14.45
CA ARG A 427 -4.65 -4.01 14.97
C ARG A 427 -4.24 -2.91 13.99
N TRP A 428 -3.32 -2.07 14.41
CA TRP A 428 -2.64 -1.13 13.55
C TRP A 428 -1.13 -1.27 13.68
N HIS A 429 -0.41 -0.83 12.66
CA HIS A 429 1.04 -0.75 12.63
C HIS A 429 1.47 0.67 12.27
N ARG A 430 2.72 1.05 12.56
CA ARG A 430 3.30 2.29 12.01
C ARG A 430 3.42 2.17 10.49
N PHE A 431 3.82 3.26 9.83
CA PHE A 431 4.14 3.24 8.41
C PHE A 431 5.07 2.08 8.03
N GLY A 432 4.79 1.48 6.88
CA GLY A 432 5.53 0.38 6.30
C GLY A 432 5.55 0.51 4.78
N THR A 433 6.61 -0.02 4.21
CA THR A 433 6.93 -0.07 2.78
C THR A 433 6.59 -1.45 2.19
N GLY A 434 6.73 -1.61 0.88
CA GLY A 434 6.40 -2.86 0.18
C GLY A 434 5.03 -2.85 -0.52
N THR A 435 4.44 -1.67 -0.74
CA THR A 435 3.22 -1.49 -1.55
C THR A 435 3.03 0.00 -1.91
N ASP A 436 1.94 0.31 -2.62
CA ASP A 436 1.46 1.64 -2.99
C ASP A 436 1.00 2.55 -1.81
N SER A 437 1.58 2.37 -0.62
CA SER A 437 1.34 3.17 0.59
C SER A 437 2.10 4.51 0.60
N TYR A 438 3.07 4.70 -0.30
CA TYR A 438 4.04 5.80 -0.29
C TYR A 438 3.44 7.19 -0.58
N LEU A 439 2.19 7.28 -1.04
CA LEU A 439 1.49 8.51 -1.43
C LEU A 439 1.42 9.58 -0.31
N GLY A 440 1.60 9.19 0.95
CA GLY A 440 1.74 10.11 2.09
C GLY A 440 3.05 10.91 2.11
N GLU A 441 3.99 10.67 1.18
CA GLU A 441 5.24 11.42 1.14
C GLU A 441 5.04 12.91 0.75
N PRO A 442 5.82 13.87 1.32
CA PRO A 442 5.45 15.29 1.26
C PRO A 442 5.45 16.01 -0.10
N THR A 443 5.91 15.37 -1.19
CA THR A 443 5.78 15.92 -2.56
C THR A 443 4.52 15.44 -3.28
N ILE A 444 3.85 14.41 -2.75
CA ILE A 444 2.55 13.90 -3.20
C ILE A 444 1.43 14.41 -2.27
N ASP A 445 1.66 14.38 -0.95
CA ASP A 445 0.76 14.88 0.12
C ASP A 445 -0.66 14.26 0.10
N VAL A 446 -0.76 12.96 -0.20
CA VAL A 446 -2.02 12.20 -0.13
C VAL A 446 -1.93 11.15 0.99
N PRO A 447 -2.45 11.46 2.21
CA PRO A 447 -2.42 10.54 3.32
C PRO A 447 -3.09 9.21 2.96
N THR A 448 -2.32 8.13 3.07
CA THR A 448 -2.68 6.82 2.56
C THR A 448 -2.53 5.81 3.68
N VAL A 449 -3.63 5.10 3.95
CA VAL A 449 -3.66 3.98 4.89
C VAL A 449 -3.55 2.69 4.09
N TRP A 450 -2.67 1.78 4.49
CA TRP A 450 -2.61 0.44 3.90
C TRP A 450 -3.32 -0.57 4.81
N ALA A 451 -4.29 -1.31 4.26
CA ALA A 451 -4.96 -2.42 4.93
C ALA A 451 -4.33 -3.75 4.50
N TYR A 452 -3.79 -4.50 5.46
CA TYR A 452 -3.16 -5.81 5.28
C TYR A 452 -3.81 -6.88 6.18
N SER A 453 -3.78 -8.15 5.77
CA SER A 453 -4.20 -9.30 6.59
C SER A 453 -3.20 -10.44 6.42
N GLY A 454 -3.02 -11.26 7.46
CA GLY A 454 -2.26 -12.51 7.33
C GLY A 454 -3.10 -13.65 6.79
N ASN A 455 -2.43 -14.73 6.36
CA ASN A 455 -3.01 -16.01 5.94
C ASN A 455 -2.82 -17.14 6.98
N ASP A 456 -2.41 -16.79 8.20
CA ASP A 456 -2.04 -17.72 9.28
C ASP A 456 -0.84 -18.64 8.92
N VAL A 457 -0.67 -19.74 9.65
CA VAL A 457 0.43 -20.70 9.47
C VAL A 457 0.44 -21.26 8.04
N ASN A 458 1.62 -21.36 7.44
CA ASN A 458 1.86 -21.75 6.04
C ASN A 458 1.30 -20.75 5.03
N THR A 459 1.74 -19.48 5.16
CA THR A 459 1.36 -18.39 4.24
C THR A 459 1.72 -18.76 2.79
N PRO A 460 0.79 -18.63 1.83
CA PRO A 460 1.03 -18.95 0.43
C PRO A 460 1.65 -17.80 -0.37
N HIS A 461 1.91 -16.65 0.27
CA HIS A 461 2.45 -15.43 -0.34
C HIS A 461 3.57 -15.71 -1.35
N HIS A 462 3.52 -15.04 -2.50
CA HIS A 462 4.42 -15.26 -3.64
C HIS A 462 4.67 -16.74 -3.97
N SER A 463 3.65 -17.61 -3.97
CA SER A 463 3.85 -19.02 -4.30
C SER A 463 2.63 -19.65 -4.96
N SER A 464 2.84 -20.69 -5.77
CA SER A 464 1.77 -21.43 -6.46
C SER A 464 0.74 -22.11 -5.56
N ALA A 465 0.85 -21.94 -4.23
CA ALA A 465 -0.17 -22.32 -3.27
C ALA A 465 -1.19 -21.20 -3.00
N ASP A 466 -0.98 -19.98 -3.53
CA ASP A 466 -1.96 -18.90 -3.43
C ASP A 466 -3.04 -19.08 -4.50
N THR A 467 -4.12 -19.71 -4.06
CA THR A 467 -5.16 -20.25 -4.92
C THR A 467 -6.55 -19.84 -4.42
N PRO A 468 -7.57 -19.70 -5.31
CA PRO A 468 -8.89 -19.20 -4.93
C PRO A 468 -9.62 -19.96 -3.83
N ASP A 469 -9.23 -21.19 -3.51
CA ASP A 469 -9.74 -21.99 -2.40
C ASP A 469 -9.19 -21.58 -1.02
N ARG A 470 -8.12 -20.76 -0.97
CA ARG A 470 -7.62 -20.14 0.27
C ARG A 470 -8.31 -18.82 0.62
N VAL A 471 -9.09 -18.25 -0.30
CA VAL A 471 -9.79 -16.97 -0.10
C VAL A 471 -11.19 -17.20 0.50
N ASP A 472 -11.52 -16.50 1.58
CA ASP A 472 -12.81 -16.62 2.27
C ASP A 472 -13.71 -15.42 1.93
N ALA A 473 -14.90 -15.71 1.41
CA ALA A 473 -15.92 -14.70 1.09
C ALA A 473 -16.29 -13.81 2.29
N ARG A 474 -16.20 -14.34 3.53
CA ARG A 474 -16.44 -13.58 4.77
C ARG A 474 -15.30 -12.61 5.06
N SER A 475 -14.06 -12.95 4.70
CA SER A 475 -12.91 -12.05 4.84
C SER A 475 -12.99 -10.93 3.81
N LEU A 476 -13.27 -11.25 2.53
CA LEU A 476 -13.54 -10.24 1.49
C LEU A 476 -14.67 -9.28 1.88
N ARG A 477 -15.76 -9.81 2.45
CA ARG A 477 -16.89 -9.02 2.97
C ARG A 477 -16.42 -7.96 3.96
N ASP A 478 -15.63 -8.37 4.96
CA ASP A 478 -15.16 -7.51 6.03
C ASP A 478 -14.25 -6.39 5.49
N LEU A 479 -13.33 -6.76 4.61
CA LEU A 479 -12.41 -5.84 3.94
C LEU A 479 -13.15 -4.81 3.08
N ALA A 480 -14.12 -5.25 2.29
CA ALA A 480 -14.92 -4.37 1.44
C ALA A 480 -15.83 -3.43 2.27
N ILE A 481 -16.40 -3.89 3.40
CA ILE A 481 -17.21 -3.04 4.29
C ILE A 481 -16.37 -1.94 4.93
N VAL A 482 -15.18 -2.26 5.46
CA VAL A 482 -14.28 -1.26 6.07
C VAL A 482 -13.83 -0.25 5.02
N SER A 483 -13.47 -0.71 3.83
CA SER A 483 -12.99 0.15 2.73
C SER A 483 -14.08 1.07 2.19
N ALA A 484 -15.27 0.53 1.90
CA ALA A 484 -16.42 1.33 1.48
C ALA A 484 -16.83 2.36 2.56
N GLY A 485 -16.82 1.94 3.84
CA GLY A 485 -17.13 2.82 4.97
C GLY A 485 -16.12 3.96 5.12
N TYR A 486 -14.83 3.67 4.97
CA TYR A 486 -13.77 4.68 4.98
C TYR A 486 -13.92 5.66 3.80
N LEU A 487 -13.95 5.15 2.57
CA LEU A 487 -14.00 5.95 1.34
C LEU A 487 -15.21 6.88 1.31
N TYR A 488 -16.40 6.32 1.55
CA TYR A 488 -17.65 7.08 1.48
C TYR A 488 -17.77 8.13 2.59
N TYR A 489 -17.28 7.86 3.80
CA TYR A 489 -17.32 8.83 4.88
C TYR A 489 -16.38 10.02 4.61
N VAL A 490 -15.13 9.76 4.20
CA VAL A 490 -14.16 10.82 3.88
C VAL A 490 -14.63 11.64 2.67
N ALA A 491 -15.24 10.99 1.67
CA ALA A 491 -15.80 11.65 0.50
C ALA A 491 -17.01 12.55 0.82
N ASN A 492 -17.62 12.42 2.00
CA ASN A 492 -18.74 13.22 2.47
C ASN A 492 -18.42 14.10 3.69
N ALA A 493 -17.17 14.13 4.16
CA ALA A 493 -16.81 14.86 5.35
C ALA A 493 -16.86 16.39 5.12
N GLU A 494 -17.78 17.07 5.79
CA GLU A 494 -17.90 18.53 5.85
C GLU A 494 -17.50 19.03 7.25
N GLU A 495 -17.81 20.27 7.61
CA GLU A 495 -17.35 20.92 8.86
C GLU A 495 -17.65 20.10 10.13
N PRO A 496 -18.85 19.52 10.34
CA PRO A 496 -19.14 18.69 11.53
C PRO A 496 -18.30 17.41 11.58
N GLN A 497 -18.06 16.76 10.44
CA GLN A 497 -17.23 15.56 10.36
C GLN A 497 -15.75 15.91 10.59
N ALA A 498 -15.23 16.98 9.97
CA ALA A 498 -13.86 17.42 10.17
C ALA A 498 -13.55 17.72 11.64
N LEU A 499 -14.45 18.42 12.35
CA LEU A 499 -14.31 18.68 13.79
C LEU A 499 -14.35 17.38 14.61
N TRP A 500 -15.23 16.43 14.27
CA TRP A 500 -15.25 15.12 14.93
C TRP A 500 -13.97 14.31 14.68
N LEU A 501 -13.46 14.28 13.44
CA LEU A 501 -12.21 13.61 13.09
C LEU A 501 -11.00 14.22 13.83
N ALA A 502 -11.02 15.52 14.13
CA ALA A 502 -10.04 16.14 15.00
C ALA A 502 -10.14 15.64 16.46
N THR A 503 -11.34 15.40 16.99
CA THR A 503 -11.49 14.76 18.32
C THR A 503 -10.96 13.33 18.36
N LEU A 504 -11.09 12.56 17.26
CA LEU A 504 -10.48 11.24 17.14
C LEU A 504 -8.96 11.33 17.11
N SER A 505 -8.41 12.30 16.35
CA SER A 505 -6.98 12.57 16.27
C SER A 505 -6.42 13.00 17.63
N GLN A 506 -7.14 13.82 18.38
CA GLN A 506 -6.78 14.22 19.74
C GLN A 506 -6.79 13.02 20.70
N ALA A 507 -7.81 12.18 20.66
CA ALA A 507 -7.90 10.98 21.50
C ALA A 507 -6.77 9.98 21.21
N ARG A 508 -6.46 9.73 19.92
CA ARG A 508 -5.27 8.97 19.52
C ARG A 508 -3.99 9.66 19.97
N GLY A 509 -3.94 10.99 19.91
CA GLY A 509 -2.78 11.79 20.30
C GLY A 509 -2.38 11.63 21.76
N TYR A 510 -3.35 11.62 22.69
CA TYR A 510 -3.07 11.31 24.09
C TYR A 510 -2.46 9.93 24.28
N GLN A 511 -2.96 8.91 23.56
CA GLN A 511 -2.39 7.57 23.61
C GLN A 511 -0.95 7.55 23.06
N GLN A 512 -0.69 8.17 21.91
CA GLN A 512 0.65 8.20 21.31
C GLN A 512 1.68 8.97 22.15
N ILE A 513 1.27 9.97 22.92
CA ILE A 513 2.15 10.66 23.86
C ILE A 513 2.40 9.79 25.11
N LEU A 514 1.38 9.09 25.61
CA LEU A 514 1.54 8.17 26.73
C LEU A 514 2.43 6.96 26.36
N ASP A 515 2.27 6.40 25.16
CA ASP A 515 3.11 5.34 24.61
C ASP A 515 4.57 5.80 24.43
N ALA A 516 4.76 7.04 23.98
CA ALA A 516 6.08 7.67 23.85
C ALA A 516 6.76 7.92 25.22
N ALA A 517 6.00 8.26 26.26
CA ALA A 517 6.53 8.58 27.59
C ALA A 517 6.77 7.35 28.48
N SER A 518 5.91 6.33 28.39
CA SER A 518 5.86 5.25 29.40
C SER A 518 7.14 4.42 29.54
N PRO A 519 7.86 4.01 28.46
CA PRO A 519 9.09 3.22 28.58
C PRO A 519 10.18 3.88 29.45
N PHE A 520 10.27 5.22 29.39
CA PHE A 520 11.27 5.98 30.15
C PHE A 520 11.05 5.94 31.67
N MET A 521 9.88 5.53 32.16
CA MET A 521 9.65 5.28 33.58
C MET A 521 10.47 4.07 34.08
N ASP A 522 10.50 2.99 33.29
CA ASP A 522 11.26 1.78 33.62
C ASP A 522 12.75 2.00 33.41
N GLU A 523 13.15 2.71 32.35
CA GLU A 523 14.54 3.14 32.16
C GLU A 523 15.05 4.03 33.32
N THR A 524 14.20 4.95 33.80
CA THR A 524 14.50 5.77 34.98
C THR A 524 14.68 4.89 36.23
N ALA A 525 13.82 3.89 36.43
CA ALA A 525 13.96 2.95 37.54
C ALA A 525 15.26 2.13 37.44
N GLY A 526 15.61 1.69 36.23
CA GLY A 526 16.83 0.93 35.94
C GLY A 526 18.14 1.72 36.05
N ALA A 527 18.13 3.04 35.81
CA ALA A 527 19.33 3.88 35.75
C ALA A 527 20.22 3.77 37.02
N SER A 528 21.53 3.62 36.79
CA SER A 528 22.58 3.37 37.80
C SER A 528 23.23 4.62 38.38
N ASP A 529 23.19 5.74 37.66
CA ASP A 529 24.04 6.90 37.90
C ASP A 529 23.45 8.19 37.32
N GLN A 530 24.08 9.32 37.65
CA GLN A 530 23.66 10.66 37.21
C GLN A 530 23.71 10.85 35.69
N GLY A 531 24.70 10.25 35.01
CA GLY A 531 24.89 10.40 33.56
C GLY A 531 23.78 9.68 32.79
N ARG A 532 23.46 8.43 33.16
CA ARG A 532 22.34 7.70 32.58
C ARG A 532 21.01 8.41 32.84
N LEU A 533 20.80 8.97 34.03
CA LEU A 533 19.59 9.76 34.33
C LEU A 533 19.45 11.01 33.46
N GLY A 534 20.56 11.73 33.19
CA GLY A 534 20.55 12.86 32.26
C GLY A 534 20.22 12.43 30.83
N LYS A 535 20.76 11.29 30.39
CA LYS A 535 20.46 10.71 29.08
C LYS A 535 18.98 10.30 28.96
N VAL A 536 18.44 9.54 29.93
CA VAL A 536 17.00 9.17 29.96
C VAL A 536 16.11 10.40 29.90
N LEU A 537 16.42 11.45 30.66
CA LEU A 537 15.61 12.68 30.68
C LEU A 537 15.62 13.41 29.34
N GLY A 538 16.76 13.46 28.65
CA GLY A 538 16.88 14.04 27.31
C GLY A 538 16.10 13.24 26.28
N GLU A 539 16.37 11.94 26.18
CA GLU A 539 15.68 11.01 25.26
C GLU A 539 14.16 11.06 25.43
N ALA A 540 13.68 11.10 26.67
CA ALA A 540 12.27 11.18 26.97
C ALA A 540 11.62 12.50 26.55
N GLN A 541 12.25 13.65 26.86
CA GLN A 541 11.73 14.97 26.48
C GLN A 541 11.64 15.12 24.96
N ASP A 542 12.67 14.66 24.24
CA ASP A 542 12.73 14.71 22.78
C ASP A 542 11.64 13.82 22.15
N ARG A 543 11.50 12.58 22.65
CA ARG A 543 10.50 11.63 22.18
C ARG A 543 9.06 12.09 22.43
N ILE A 544 8.81 12.76 23.55
CA ILE A 544 7.51 13.36 23.88
C ILE A 544 7.25 14.59 23.00
N ALA A 545 8.21 15.51 22.86
CA ALA A 545 8.08 16.71 22.03
C ALA A 545 7.83 16.37 20.54
N TYR A 546 8.54 15.36 20.03
CA TYR A 546 8.29 14.78 18.73
C TYR A 546 6.84 14.30 18.60
N SER A 547 6.37 13.44 19.53
CA SER A 547 5.01 12.91 19.53
C SER A 547 3.98 14.05 19.56
N VAL A 548 4.11 15.01 20.48
CA VAL A 548 3.28 16.23 20.54
C VAL A 548 3.19 16.94 19.19
N GLY A 549 4.31 17.13 18.50
CA GLY A 549 4.35 17.73 17.16
C GLY A 549 3.58 16.91 16.11
N ARG A 550 3.79 15.60 16.06
CA ARG A 550 3.09 14.68 15.13
C ARG A 550 1.58 14.65 15.38
N GLN A 551 1.16 14.56 16.64
CA GLN A 551 -0.26 14.50 17.00
C GLN A 551 -0.97 15.87 16.83
N THR A 552 -0.26 16.98 17.02
CA THR A 552 -0.76 18.33 16.68
C THR A 552 -0.98 18.47 15.17
N GLN A 553 -0.06 17.95 14.34
CA GLN A 553 -0.23 17.89 12.89
C GLN A 553 -1.44 17.05 12.50
N ALA A 554 -1.66 15.89 13.12
CA ALA A 554 -2.82 15.04 12.86
C ALA A 554 -4.15 15.76 13.17
N ILE A 555 -4.24 16.55 14.25
CA ILE A 555 -5.42 17.40 14.54
C ILE A 555 -5.64 18.42 13.41
N TYR A 556 -4.61 19.18 13.03
CA TYR A 556 -4.76 20.22 12.01
C TYR A 556 -4.94 19.70 10.59
N SER A 557 -4.59 18.44 10.32
CA SER A 557 -4.75 17.82 9.01
C SER A 557 -6.20 17.82 8.51
N VAL A 558 -7.21 17.80 9.40
CA VAL A 558 -8.64 17.85 9.01
C VAL A 558 -9.02 19.10 8.23
N LEU A 559 -8.22 20.17 8.29
CA LEU A 559 -8.47 21.40 7.53
C LEU A 559 -8.47 21.16 6.01
N ARG A 560 -7.84 20.09 5.51
CA ARG A 560 -7.94 19.70 4.09
C ARG A 560 -9.35 19.28 3.65
N LEU A 561 -10.21 18.86 4.59
CA LEU A 561 -11.61 18.52 4.34
C LEU A 561 -12.51 19.76 4.15
N LEU A 562 -11.97 20.96 4.37
CA LEU A 562 -12.72 22.20 4.35
C LEU A 562 -12.29 23.07 3.16
N PRO A 563 -13.23 23.79 2.51
CA PRO A 563 -12.87 24.77 1.48
C PRO A 563 -12.07 25.91 2.11
N GLU A 564 -11.14 26.50 1.35
CA GLU A 564 -10.18 27.50 1.86
C GLU A 564 -10.80 28.62 2.72
N PRO A 565 -11.93 29.26 2.36
CA PRO A 565 -12.53 30.31 3.17
C PRO A 565 -13.01 29.89 4.57
N ARG A 566 -13.13 28.58 4.84
CA ARG A 566 -13.51 28.02 6.14
C ARG A 566 -12.31 27.59 6.98
N ARG A 567 -11.13 27.40 6.38
CA ARG A 567 -9.96 26.82 7.06
C ARG A 567 -9.44 27.67 8.22
N GLU A 568 -9.49 29.00 8.12
CA GLU A 568 -9.04 29.89 9.20
C GLU A 568 -9.96 29.83 10.43
N GLY A 569 -11.28 29.94 10.23
CA GLY A 569 -12.26 29.83 11.32
C GLY A 569 -12.20 28.46 12.00
N ALA A 570 -12.14 27.39 11.21
CA ALA A 570 -11.97 26.03 11.75
C ALA A 570 -10.64 25.85 12.48
N ARG A 571 -9.52 26.41 11.98
CA ARG A 571 -8.23 26.39 12.70
C ARG A 571 -8.35 27.02 14.08
N ALA A 572 -9.05 28.14 14.22
CA ALA A 572 -9.28 28.77 15.52
C ALA A 572 -10.14 27.88 16.46
N SER A 573 -11.06 27.07 15.93
CA SER A 573 -11.81 26.08 16.72
C SER A 573 -10.98 24.85 17.14
N LEU A 574 -9.91 24.52 16.41
CA LEU A 574 -9.02 23.40 16.70
C LEU A 574 -7.88 23.75 17.68
N GLU A 575 -7.51 25.03 17.77
CA GLU A 575 -6.45 25.55 18.64
C GLU A 575 -6.56 25.11 20.12
N PRO A 576 -7.75 25.07 20.76
CA PRO A 576 -7.89 24.50 22.11
C PRO A 576 -7.52 23.01 22.19
N MET A 577 -7.82 22.21 21.16
CA MET A 577 -7.49 20.78 21.12
C MET A 577 -5.99 20.56 20.97
N ALA A 578 -5.35 21.34 20.09
CA ALA A 578 -3.91 21.34 19.90
C ALA A 578 -3.17 21.76 21.19
N ARG A 579 -3.65 22.77 21.90
CA ARG A 579 -3.08 23.20 23.18
C ARG A 579 -3.14 22.11 24.24
N GLN A 580 -4.27 21.42 24.37
CA GLN A 580 -4.41 20.31 25.32
C GLN A 580 -3.46 19.13 25.01
N ILE A 581 -3.08 18.92 23.75
CA ILE A 581 -2.05 17.94 23.37
C ILE A 581 -0.65 18.37 23.86
N VAL A 582 -0.32 19.67 23.74
CA VAL A 582 0.93 20.23 24.29
C VAL A 582 0.95 20.12 25.82
N GLU A 583 -0.10 20.60 26.49
CA GLU A 583 -0.25 20.54 27.96
C GLU A 583 -0.13 19.10 28.51
N PHE A 584 -0.65 18.10 27.78
CA PHE A 584 -0.51 16.70 28.16
C PHE A 584 0.92 16.16 27.97
N GLY A 585 1.62 16.58 26.92
CA GLY A 585 3.03 16.27 26.70
C GLY A 585 3.95 16.89 27.76
N ASP A 586 3.70 18.15 28.13
CA ASP A 586 4.38 18.81 29.23
C ASP A 586 4.15 18.05 30.55
N ALA A 587 2.92 17.64 30.83
CA ALA A 587 2.59 16.84 32.02
C ALA A 587 3.30 15.47 32.06
N GLN A 588 3.46 14.77 30.92
CA GLN A 588 4.25 13.54 30.88
C GLN A 588 5.76 13.80 31.03
N SER A 589 6.27 14.88 30.44
CA SER A 589 7.68 15.30 30.60
C SER A 589 8.01 15.64 32.05
N ASP A 590 7.11 16.32 32.74
CA ASP A 590 7.20 16.65 34.16
C ASP A 590 7.14 15.41 35.06
N ARG A 591 6.24 14.46 34.74
CA ARG A 591 6.16 13.15 35.43
C ARG A 591 7.49 12.41 35.39
N ILE A 592 8.16 12.36 34.23
CA ILE A 592 9.48 11.74 34.09
C ILE A 592 10.55 12.55 34.83
N ARG A 593 10.54 13.89 34.76
CA ARG A 593 11.47 14.75 35.52
C ARG A 593 11.38 14.50 37.03
N VAL A 594 10.16 14.30 37.56
CA VAL A 594 9.92 13.93 38.97
C VAL A 594 10.48 12.54 39.28
N ALA A 595 10.25 11.54 38.43
CA ALA A 595 10.79 10.19 38.62
C ALA A 595 12.33 10.18 38.60
N VAL A 596 12.95 10.92 37.67
CA VAL A 596 14.40 11.10 37.55
C VAL A 596 14.97 11.75 38.81
N ALA A 597 14.34 12.81 39.33
CA ALA A 597 14.75 13.46 40.58
C ALA A 597 14.59 12.55 41.81
N GLN A 598 13.58 11.68 41.84
CA GLN A 598 13.41 10.68 42.90
C GLN A 598 14.48 9.57 42.82
N ARG A 599 14.85 9.12 41.62
CA ARG A 599 15.93 8.14 41.43
C ARG A 599 17.29 8.72 41.80
N ALA A 600 17.59 9.94 41.38
CA ALA A 600 18.83 10.66 41.68
C ALA A 600 19.12 10.71 43.19
N LYS A 601 18.09 11.00 44.01
CA LYS A 601 18.20 11.01 45.48
C LYS A 601 18.64 9.68 46.09
N ARG A 602 18.33 8.53 45.47
CA ARG A 602 18.78 7.21 45.96
C ARG A 602 20.29 7.00 45.84
N PHE A 603 20.97 7.81 45.03
CA PHE A 603 22.42 7.80 44.83
C PHE A 603 23.11 9.03 45.45
N GLY A 604 22.42 9.78 46.32
CA GLY A 604 22.96 10.97 46.98
C GLY A 604 22.97 12.24 46.12
N VAL A 605 22.45 12.21 44.89
CA VAL A 605 22.40 13.39 44.02
C VAL A 605 21.20 14.26 44.39
N THR A 606 21.47 15.48 44.86
CA THR A 606 20.46 16.47 45.28
C THR A 606 20.24 17.59 44.26
N ALA A 607 21.19 17.81 43.35
CA ALA A 607 21.07 18.77 42.26
C ALA A 607 20.05 18.30 41.20
N ALA A 608 19.45 19.25 40.48
CA ALA A 608 18.53 18.95 39.39
C ALA A 608 19.30 18.31 38.21
N ILE A 609 18.91 17.08 37.85
CA ILE A 609 19.40 16.39 36.65
C ILE A 609 19.05 17.23 35.42
N GLN A 610 20.07 17.57 34.62
CA GLN A 610 19.88 18.22 33.33
C GLN A 610 19.76 17.15 32.24
N PRO A 611 18.92 17.36 31.21
CA PRO A 611 18.90 16.49 30.04
C PRO A 611 20.28 16.55 29.35
N ALA A 612 20.83 15.38 29.03
CA ALA A 612 22.02 15.29 28.20
C ALA A 612 21.58 15.30 26.71
N PRO A 613 22.10 16.18 25.87
CA PRO A 613 21.80 16.15 24.44
C PRO A 613 22.37 14.85 23.82
N PRO A 614 21.72 14.29 22.79
CA PRO A 614 22.30 13.18 22.03
C PRO A 614 23.63 13.62 21.41
N LEU A 615 24.67 12.80 21.61
CA LEU A 615 25.95 12.98 20.94
C LEU A 615 25.85 12.38 19.54
N ASP A 616 25.81 13.23 18.52
CA ASP A 616 25.93 12.83 17.13
C ASP A 616 27.29 13.30 16.57
N PRO A 617 28.22 12.38 16.24
CA PRO A 617 29.50 12.72 15.62
C PRO A 617 29.39 13.46 14.28
N GLU A 618 28.29 13.29 13.55
CA GLU A 618 28.08 13.89 12.23
C GLU A 618 27.42 15.28 12.32
N ALA A 619 26.84 15.67 13.46
CA ALA A 619 26.03 16.89 13.59
C ALA A 619 26.74 18.17 13.11
N ALA A 620 28.05 18.29 13.32
CA ALA A 620 28.84 19.44 12.88
C ALA A 620 28.88 19.59 11.34
N VAL A 621 28.86 18.48 10.60
CA VAL A 621 28.81 18.47 9.13
C VAL A 621 27.36 18.51 8.66
N ALA A 622 26.51 17.65 9.20
CA ALA A 622 25.11 17.52 8.82
C ALA A 622 24.31 18.83 8.99
N SER A 623 24.59 19.62 10.03
CA SER A 623 23.96 20.94 10.23
C SER A 623 24.31 22.00 9.18
N THR A 624 25.34 21.76 8.37
CA THR A 624 25.70 22.65 7.23
C THR A 624 24.98 22.29 5.94
N ILE A 625 24.48 21.06 5.83
CA ILE A 625 23.86 20.49 4.63
C ILE A 625 22.34 20.70 4.70
N VAL A 626 21.73 21.17 3.62
CA VAL A 626 20.27 21.19 3.44
C VAL A 626 19.95 20.48 2.13
N VAL A 627 19.19 19.39 2.20
CA VAL A 627 18.88 18.52 1.06
C VAL A 627 17.49 18.83 0.52
N ARG A 628 17.37 19.00 -0.81
CA ARG A 628 16.09 19.05 -1.51
C ARG A 628 15.98 17.87 -2.48
N ARG A 629 14.78 17.28 -2.53
CA ARG A 629 14.41 16.21 -3.45
C ARG A 629 14.11 16.76 -4.84
N LYS A 630 14.50 16.04 -5.89
CA LYS A 630 14.34 16.50 -7.29
C LYS A 630 13.12 15.92 -8.01
N ARG A 631 12.58 14.81 -7.53
CA ARG A 631 11.36 14.15 -8.02
C ARG A 631 10.61 13.52 -6.85
N PHE A 632 9.36 13.14 -7.07
CA PHE A 632 8.54 12.39 -6.12
C PHE A 632 8.91 10.90 -6.08
N GLY A 633 8.37 10.21 -5.08
CA GLY A 633 8.54 8.77 -4.86
C GLY A 633 9.83 8.42 -4.13
N THR A 634 10.03 7.12 -3.98
CA THR A 634 11.23 6.55 -3.39
C THR A 634 12.38 6.47 -4.41
N ILE A 635 13.60 6.13 -3.98
CA ILE A 635 14.81 6.11 -4.85
C ILE A 635 15.33 4.66 -4.95
N PRO A 636 14.96 3.89 -5.98
CA PRO A 636 15.31 2.48 -6.08
C PRO A 636 16.73 2.21 -6.62
N LEU A 637 17.37 3.23 -7.23
CA LEU A 637 18.71 3.15 -7.86
C LEU A 637 18.79 2.20 -9.08
N ASP A 638 17.67 1.91 -9.76
CA ASP A 638 17.59 0.98 -10.89
C ASP A 638 18.57 1.28 -12.04
N ASP A 639 18.84 2.57 -12.25
CA ASP A 639 19.73 3.12 -13.27
C ASP A 639 21.22 3.10 -12.88
N LEU A 640 21.55 2.73 -11.63
CA LEU A 640 22.91 2.69 -11.11
C LEU A 640 23.38 1.25 -10.79
N PRO A 641 24.44 0.76 -11.44
CA PRO A 641 25.04 -0.54 -11.15
C PRO A 641 25.36 -0.77 -9.67
N GLN A 642 25.05 -1.97 -9.16
CA GLN A 642 25.22 -2.28 -7.74
C GLN A 642 26.64 -2.02 -7.20
N ASP A 643 27.68 -2.24 -8.00
CA ASP A 643 29.08 -1.98 -7.64
C ASP A 643 29.45 -0.49 -7.58
N GLN A 644 28.62 0.40 -8.14
CA GLN A 644 28.79 1.86 -8.06
C GLN A 644 28.08 2.48 -6.84
N ARG A 645 27.24 1.70 -6.12
CA ARG A 645 26.45 2.17 -4.96
C ARG A 645 27.28 2.46 -3.69
N ARG A 646 28.59 2.20 -3.71
CA ARG A 646 29.52 2.41 -2.58
C ARG A 646 29.12 1.70 -1.27
N GLY A 647 28.25 0.68 -1.34
CA GLY A 647 27.70 -0.04 -0.19
C GLY A 647 26.42 0.56 0.40
N TYR A 648 25.91 1.67 -0.15
CA TYR A 648 24.64 2.26 0.32
C TYR A 648 23.41 1.48 -0.18
N PRO A 649 22.33 1.42 0.62
CA PRO A 649 21.12 0.69 0.28
C PRO A 649 20.36 1.34 -0.87
N SER A 650 19.54 0.53 -1.55
CA SER A 650 18.44 1.02 -2.38
C SER A 650 17.35 1.56 -1.46
N GLY A 651 16.87 2.77 -1.76
CA GLY A 651 15.69 3.32 -1.11
C GLY A 651 14.38 2.84 -1.73
N ALA A 652 14.33 1.75 -2.50
CA ALA A 652 13.08 1.20 -3.04
C ALA A 652 12.10 0.83 -1.91
N TRP A 653 12.60 0.03 -0.97
CA TRP A 653 11.85 -0.59 0.13
C TRP A 653 12.45 -0.34 1.52
N ASP A 654 13.72 0.07 1.63
CA ASP A 654 14.39 0.28 2.91
C ASP A 654 13.84 1.52 3.63
N LEU A 655 13.17 1.26 4.75
CA LEU A 655 12.39 2.23 5.49
C LEU A 655 13.23 3.37 6.09
N VAL A 656 14.51 3.13 6.42
CA VAL A 656 15.40 4.17 7.00
C VAL A 656 15.77 5.26 5.98
N PRO A 657 16.38 4.97 4.81
CA PRO A 657 16.67 5.98 3.80
C PRO A 657 15.39 6.59 3.20
N ILE A 658 14.28 5.84 3.11
CA ILE A 658 12.97 6.38 2.69
C ILE A 658 12.49 7.45 3.68
N THR A 659 12.51 7.15 4.97
CA THR A 659 12.09 8.10 6.02
C THR A 659 12.96 9.36 6.00
N ALA A 660 14.28 9.20 5.95
CA ALA A 660 15.21 10.32 5.87
C ALA A 660 14.98 11.19 4.64
N LEU A 661 14.75 10.55 3.49
CA LEU A 661 14.41 11.23 2.24
C LEU A 661 13.12 12.06 2.40
N TYR A 662 12.08 11.53 3.04
CA TYR A 662 10.82 12.25 3.22
C TYR A 662 10.96 13.49 4.12
N TRP A 663 11.80 13.43 5.16
CA TRP A 663 12.11 14.58 6.02
C TRP A 663 12.92 15.69 5.32
N CYS A 664 13.55 15.40 4.16
CA CYS A 664 14.21 16.40 3.31
C CYS A 664 13.17 17.24 2.53
N ASP A 665 12.84 18.41 3.08
CA ASP A 665 11.94 19.41 2.50
C ASP A 665 12.67 20.58 1.80
N GLY A 666 14.01 20.56 1.75
CA GLY A 666 14.81 21.68 1.22
C GLY A 666 14.92 22.87 2.18
N HIS A 667 14.50 22.74 3.45
CA HIS A 667 14.59 23.75 4.49
C HIS A 667 15.30 23.23 5.76
N ARG A 668 14.95 22.02 6.22
CA ARG A 668 15.64 21.36 7.34
C ARG A 668 17.08 21.03 6.99
N ASN A 669 17.98 21.25 7.94
CA ASN A 669 19.35 20.78 7.81
C ASN A 669 19.43 19.26 8.05
N LEU A 670 20.49 18.62 7.56
CA LEU A 670 20.60 17.17 7.61
C LEU A 670 20.69 16.64 9.06
N ALA A 671 21.18 17.41 10.03
CA ALA A 671 21.15 16.97 11.43
C ALA A 671 19.71 16.88 11.99
N GLU A 672 18.82 17.81 11.60
CA GLU A 672 17.39 17.73 11.93
C GLU A 672 16.71 16.53 11.25
N VAL A 673 17.06 16.25 9.99
CA VAL A 673 16.55 15.09 9.23
C VAL A 673 16.99 13.77 9.87
N ILE A 674 18.27 13.63 10.23
CA ILE A 674 18.82 12.47 10.94
C ILE A 674 18.09 12.27 12.27
N HIS A 675 17.89 13.34 13.02
CA HIS A 675 17.22 13.32 14.32
C HIS A 675 15.77 12.84 14.20
N LEU A 676 15.00 13.42 13.29
CA LEU A 676 13.60 13.03 13.03
C LEU A 676 13.50 11.58 12.53
N THR A 677 14.43 11.14 11.67
CA THR A 677 14.50 9.75 11.21
C THR A 677 14.73 8.77 12.37
N ARG A 678 15.68 9.08 13.27
CA ARG A 678 15.97 8.26 14.46
C ARG A 678 14.83 8.28 15.49
N LEU A 679 14.06 9.36 15.55
CA LEU A 679 12.82 9.40 16.34
C LEU A 679 11.76 8.49 15.72
N GLU A 680 11.51 8.57 14.42
CA GLU A 680 10.49 7.75 13.73
C GLU A 680 10.84 6.25 13.79
N GLN A 681 12.02 5.88 13.28
CA GLN A 681 12.45 4.50 13.04
C GLN A 681 13.27 3.87 14.19
N GLY A 682 13.79 4.68 15.11
CA GLY A 682 14.72 4.23 16.15
C GLY A 682 16.20 4.34 15.74
N PRO A 683 17.12 3.81 16.56
CA PRO A 683 18.56 3.82 16.27
C PRO A 683 18.90 3.10 14.96
N THR A 684 19.88 3.61 14.23
CA THR A 684 20.35 3.07 12.95
C THR A 684 21.82 3.44 12.70
N ASP A 685 22.53 2.55 12.01
CA ASP A 685 23.96 2.68 11.68
C ASP A 685 24.20 3.26 10.27
N LEU A 686 23.18 3.81 9.61
CA LEU A 686 23.31 4.46 8.31
C LEU A 686 24.20 5.72 8.39
N ASP A 687 25.26 5.76 7.60
CA ASP A 687 26.04 6.98 7.30
C ASP A 687 25.19 7.92 6.43
N PHE A 688 24.43 8.81 7.08
CA PHE A 688 23.51 9.71 6.41
C PHE A 688 24.23 10.78 5.59
N VAL A 689 25.32 11.36 6.11
CA VAL A 689 26.09 12.39 5.41
C VAL A 689 26.68 11.83 4.11
N GLY A 690 27.27 10.64 4.16
CA GLY A 690 27.79 9.94 3.00
C GLY A 690 26.69 9.47 2.05
N TYR A 691 25.57 8.96 2.56
CA TYR A 691 24.41 8.55 1.74
C TYR A 691 23.85 9.72 0.93
N PHE A 692 23.59 10.87 1.56
CA PHE A 692 23.05 12.03 0.84
C PHE A 692 24.08 12.69 -0.10
N ARG A 693 25.38 12.63 0.22
CA ARG A 693 26.45 13.01 -0.73
C ARG A 693 26.47 12.07 -1.94
N PHE A 694 26.37 10.76 -1.72
CA PHE A 694 26.26 9.76 -2.77
C PHE A 694 25.02 9.99 -3.66
N LEU A 695 23.85 10.25 -3.07
CA LEU A 695 22.63 10.57 -3.83
C LEU A 695 22.78 11.86 -4.65
N ARG A 696 23.45 12.88 -4.11
CA ARG A 696 23.75 14.13 -4.81
C ARG A 696 24.75 13.92 -5.95
N ASP A 697 25.83 13.18 -5.72
CA ASP A 697 26.87 12.89 -6.72
C ASP A 697 26.29 12.23 -7.98
N HIS A 698 25.25 11.40 -7.82
CA HIS A 698 24.52 10.75 -8.91
C HIS A 698 23.25 11.50 -9.35
N GLY A 699 22.97 12.66 -8.76
CA GLY A 699 21.93 13.58 -9.21
C GLY A 699 20.49 13.25 -8.78
N TYR A 700 20.28 12.37 -7.80
CA TYR A 700 18.95 12.06 -7.23
C TYR A 700 18.42 13.19 -6.33
N VAL A 701 19.31 13.85 -5.58
CA VAL A 701 18.98 15.01 -4.72
C VAL A 701 19.86 16.20 -5.06
N GLU A 702 19.51 17.38 -4.56
CA GLU A 702 20.38 18.57 -4.58
C GLU A 702 20.69 19.06 -3.16
N PHE A 703 21.87 19.65 -2.99
CA PHE A 703 22.21 20.37 -1.75
C PHE A 703 21.99 21.85 -2.00
N VAL A 704 20.97 22.43 -1.35
CA VAL A 704 20.67 23.88 -1.46
C VAL A 704 21.57 24.71 -0.54
N LYS A 705 22.27 24.05 0.38
CA LYS A 705 23.33 24.57 1.26
C LYS A 705 24.28 23.42 1.62
N GLY A 706 25.56 23.72 1.81
CA GLY A 706 26.60 22.75 2.22
C GLY A 706 27.34 22.08 1.07
N GLN A 707 28.27 21.17 1.42
CA GLN A 707 29.07 20.33 0.51
C GLN A 707 29.16 18.89 1.06
#